data_AF-A0A966Y7Y3-F1
#
_entry.id   AF-A0A966Y7Y3-F1
#
_cell.length_a   1.000
_cell.length_b   1.000
_cell.length_c   1.000
_cell.angle_alpha   90.00
_cell.angle_beta   90.00
_cell.angle_gamma   90.00
#
_symmetry.space_group_name_H-M   'P 1'
#
loop_
_entity.id
_entity.type
_entity.pdbx_description
1 polymer ?
#
loop_
_entity_poly.entity_id
_entity_poly.type
_entity_poly.pdbx_seq_one_letter_code
_entity_poly.pdbx_strand_id
1 'polypeptide(L)'
;MTAVNGQLAKLGTVNGYRVRNLRGVDVTRYDLRVEDSVEAASAGDEVRMEAFGFALTRKVTLNGVKLVGAGVANTILDMSAVPMNTATGSREQGILVKGDGVELRGFTLESPAGNGANGAAYGIKSNPNGDGTVDATNVVIADLRVRNVKMTAIDLNGASNVSVSSVMVEGVAAGFGLAVSGSSTGVTVNGLSVTNAAWGEAAVYPYGTLVPSNVRFGSNPALTAITVQPNGKDLVLGTGNAADASYNAGAEVFVPAEFNRTISFGAGAQATVLAVRQGSLAAVQAALVNASVPMQAQIVANILGPIEVLNGGVALAGRSTLDAAVAVAVDGNVINVAQGTSVVLTNPITANVTLTGSLSLTKDSGALASILTKAVVNVLVEATGMNSAQLSAVAANTLRIPAEGVTGTLAIDKDVQSLAYLLAKAAVAATVNVDATGMGSSLPLLSSAISKVDAITNLSKLTAVSGRIGNVATIASLAVSNAQSADEIGFLLSKAVGGALVRAGSSDGVMGQAKLSAVSAQIANVGLIMGLNLGAAQTATEIDRLLSKSAAQDMVVDAAGMDQGRLSAVAGQIDHVGVGAITNLVVSDAQSADELGKLLSKAANATVNASGMTSAAKLTAVSGRIGNVATIASLAVSNAQSADEIGFLL
;
A
#
# COMPACT_ATOMS: atom_id res chain seq x y z
N MET A 1 33.37 64.54 29.51
CA MET A 1 32.97 63.13 29.29
C MET A 1 33.50 62.58 27.97
N THR A 2 33.12 63.12 26.80
CA THR A 2 33.60 62.63 25.48
C THR A 2 35.13 62.59 25.34
N ALA A 3 35.85 63.64 25.77
CA ALA A 3 37.31 63.68 25.73
C ALA A 3 37.99 62.69 26.71
N VAL A 4 37.34 62.39 27.85
CA VAL A 4 37.84 61.43 28.85
C VAL A 4 37.62 60.00 28.36
N ASN A 5 36.45 59.72 27.79
CA ASN A 5 36.14 58.41 27.20
C ASN A 5 37.06 58.09 26.01
N GLY A 6 37.43 59.07 25.20
CA GLY A 6 38.41 58.89 24.11
C GLY A 6 39.84 58.63 24.58
N GLN A 7 40.20 58.98 25.82
CA GLN A 7 41.48 58.63 26.43
C GLN A 7 41.42 57.25 27.10
N LEU A 8 40.34 56.95 27.82
CA LEU A 8 40.11 55.64 28.46
C LEU A 8 39.99 54.50 27.44
N ALA A 9 39.37 54.75 26.28
CA ALA A 9 39.32 53.86 25.13
C ALA A 9 40.69 53.29 24.71
N LYS A 10 41.78 54.03 24.95
CA LYS A 10 43.15 53.62 24.57
C LYS A 10 43.81 52.67 25.58
N LEU A 11 43.18 52.42 26.74
CA LEU A 11 43.83 51.71 27.86
C LEU A 11 43.53 50.20 27.90
N GLY A 12 42.68 49.66 27.03
CA GLY A 12 42.37 48.22 26.95
C GLY A 12 41.54 47.68 28.12
N THR A 13 41.84 48.06 29.36
CA THR A 13 41.05 47.84 30.59
C THR A 13 41.10 49.06 31.50
N VAL A 14 39.97 49.39 32.14
CA VAL A 14 39.88 50.50 33.11
C VAL A 14 39.22 49.99 34.37
N ASN A 15 39.93 50.08 35.51
CA ASN A 15 39.43 49.58 36.79
C ASN A 15 38.13 50.30 37.18
N GLY A 16 37.10 49.52 37.57
CA GLY A 16 35.78 50.02 37.97
C GLY A 16 34.74 50.06 36.84
N TYR A 17 35.12 50.01 35.56
CA TYR A 17 34.18 49.95 34.44
C TYR A 17 33.92 48.51 34.02
N ARG A 18 32.65 48.12 33.95
CA ARG A 18 32.21 46.72 33.73
C ARG A 18 31.46 46.51 32.42
N VAL A 19 31.20 47.60 31.68
CA VAL A 19 30.56 47.61 30.37
C VAL A 19 31.46 48.36 29.40
N ARG A 20 31.66 47.82 28.21
CA ARG A 20 32.47 48.43 27.16
C ARG A 20 31.70 48.43 25.86
N ASN A 21 31.74 49.55 25.15
CA ASN A 21 31.26 49.62 23.78
C ASN A 21 32.44 49.42 22.82
N LEU A 22 32.29 48.52 21.85
CA LEU A 22 33.29 48.20 20.83
C LEU A 22 32.76 48.55 19.44
N ARG A 23 33.62 49.15 18.62
CA ARG A 23 33.39 49.32 17.18
C ARG A 23 34.45 48.54 16.44
N GLY A 24 34.06 47.37 15.91
CA GLY A 24 35.04 46.39 15.46
C GLY A 24 35.86 45.87 16.65
N VAL A 25 37.18 46.07 16.61
CA VAL A 25 38.10 45.66 17.69
C VAL A 25 38.40 46.76 18.70
N ASP A 26 38.02 48.00 18.38
CA ASP A 26 38.37 49.16 19.19
C ASP A 26 37.33 49.42 20.26
N VAL A 27 37.78 49.60 21.50
CA VAL A 27 36.90 50.08 22.57
C VAL A 27 36.64 51.57 22.33
N THR A 28 35.38 51.93 22.10
CA THR A 28 34.98 53.33 21.90
C THR A 28 34.57 54.00 23.20
N ARG A 29 34.16 53.21 24.20
CA ARG A 29 33.63 53.72 25.47
C ARG A 29 33.69 52.67 26.58
N TYR A 30 33.84 53.15 27.81
CA TYR A 30 33.62 52.40 29.04
C TYR A 30 32.45 53.03 29.82
N ASP A 31 31.55 52.21 30.33
CA ASP A 31 30.41 52.65 31.15
C ASP A 31 30.23 51.77 32.40
N LEU A 32 29.54 52.33 33.39
CA LEU A 32 29.15 51.63 34.63
C LEU A 32 27.80 50.93 34.50
N ARG A 33 26.96 51.41 33.57
CA ARG A 33 25.59 50.95 33.34
C ARG A 33 25.45 50.43 31.92
N VAL A 34 24.67 49.38 31.76
CA VAL A 34 24.40 48.76 30.46
C VAL A 34 23.59 49.73 29.59
N GLU A 35 22.61 50.40 30.19
CA GLU A 35 21.71 51.31 29.48
C GLU A 35 22.47 52.50 28.85
N ASP A 36 23.47 53.03 29.57
CA ASP A 36 24.27 54.17 29.10
C ASP A 36 25.20 53.79 27.95
N SER A 37 25.73 52.56 27.97
CA SER A 37 26.58 52.05 26.90
C SER A 37 25.79 51.73 25.64
N VAL A 38 24.61 51.12 25.80
CA VAL A 38 23.68 50.84 24.69
C VAL A 38 23.14 52.13 24.07
N GLU A 39 22.75 53.13 24.87
CA GLU A 39 22.28 54.43 24.36
C GLU A 39 23.36 55.17 23.56
N ALA A 40 24.63 54.95 23.89
CA ALA A 40 25.77 55.52 23.18
C ALA A 40 26.22 54.71 21.96
N ALA A 41 25.75 53.46 21.82
CA ALA A 41 26.16 52.56 20.75
C ALA A 41 25.49 52.93 19.42
N SER A 42 26.26 52.80 18.35
CA SER A 42 25.76 52.91 16.97
C SER A 42 25.45 51.52 16.43
N ALA A 43 24.58 51.42 15.41
CA ALA A 43 24.34 50.16 14.74
C ALA A 43 25.67 49.54 14.24
N GLY A 44 25.85 48.24 14.45
CA GLY A 44 27.08 47.49 14.22
C GLY A 44 28.04 47.43 15.42
N ASP A 45 27.86 48.27 16.44
CA ASP A 45 28.68 48.23 17.65
C ASP A 45 28.34 47.01 18.54
N GLU A 46 29.31 46.59 19.36
CA GLU A 46 29.15 45.55 20.38
C GLU A 46 29.31 46.12 21.79
N VAL A 47 28.26 46.02 22.61
CA VAL A 47 28.29 46.29 24.04
C VAL A 47 28.63 45.00 24.79
N ARG A 48 29.84 44.94 25.34
CA ARG A 48 30.35 43.79 26.09
C ARG A 48 30.30 44.05 27.60
N MET A 49 29.73 43.11 28.32
CA MET A 49 29.53 43.14 29.77
C MET A 49 30.40 42.10 30.46
N GLU A 50 31.06 42.50 31.54
CA GLU A 50 31.85 41.60 32.37
C GLU A 50 30.95 40.72 33.26
N ALA A 51 31.57 39.76 33.96
CA ALA A 51 30.90 38.94 34.97
C ALA A 51 30.44 39.81 36.15
N PHE A 52 29.15 40.19 36.15
CA PHE A 52 28.54 41.05 37.16
C PHE A 52 27.01 40.99 37.11
N GLY A 53 26.36 41.39 38.21
CA GLY A 53 24.92 41.64 38.28
C GLY A 53 24.60 43.12 38.04
N PHE A 54 23.93 43.43 36.94
CA PHE A 54 23.51 44.78 36.55
C PHE A 54 22.02 44.96 36.84
N ALA A 55 21.69 45.83 37.79
CA ALA A 55 20.32 46.27 38.01
C ALA A 55 19.94 47.31 36.95
N LEU A 56 18.99 46.95 36.07
CA LEU A 56 18.46 47.85 35.06
C LEU A 56 17.43 48.79 35.70
N THR A 57 17.59 50.08 35.43
CA THR A 57 16.69 51.13 35.92
C THR A 57 15.75 51.65 34.83
N ARG A 58 16.01 51.28 33.58
CA ARG A 58 15.20 51.60 32.41
C ARG A 58 15.33 50.52 31.33
N LYS A 59 14.38 50.53 30.39
CA LYS A 59 14.37 49.66 29.22
C LYS A 59 15.66 49.81 28.41
N VAL A 60 16.28 48.69 28.04
CA VAL A 60 17.39 48.63 27.09
C VAL A 60 16.83 48.55 25.67
N THR A 61 17.19 49.48 24.79
CA THR A 61 16.74 49.46 23.38
C THR A 61 17.95 49.23 22.48
N LEU A 62 18.02 48.06 21.86
CA LEU A 62 19.06 47.71 20.89
C LEU A 62 18.58 48.08 19.50
N ASN A 63 19.31 48.94 18.80
CA ASN A 63 19.04 49.32 17.42
C ASN A 63 20.23 48.91 16.53
N GLY A 64 20.23 47.66 16.07
CA GLY A 64 21.36 47.05 15.37
C GLY A 64 22.64 46.91 16.20
N VAL A 65 22.51 46.82 17.53
CA VAL A 65 23.64 46.70 18.48
C VAL A 65 23.73 45.28 19.02
N LYS A 66 24.95 44.78 19.20
CA LYS A 66 25.21 43.50 19.85
C LYS A 66 25.37 43.69 21.36
N LEU A 67 24.75 42.85 22.17
CA LEU A 67 24.85 42.85 23.63
C LEU A 67 25.38 41.49 24.10
N VAL A 68 26.60 41.48 24.62
CA VAL A 68 27.36 40.24 24.90
C VAL A 68 27.82 40.21 26.36
N GLY A 69 27.45 39.18 27.10
CA GLY A 69 27.90 38.92 28.47
C GLY A 69 29.02 37.88 28.57
N ALA A 70 29.53 37.69 29.79
CA ALA A 70 30.60 36.73 30.12
C ALA A 70 30.09 35.29 30.38
N GLY A 71 28.84 35.00 30.03
CA GLY A 71 28.16 33.71 30.20
C GLY A 71 26.92 33.80 31.09
N VAL A 72 25.95 32.90 30.85
CA VAL A 72 24.65 32.88 31.55
C VAL A 72 24.76 32.84 33.07
N ALA A 73 25.78 32.19 33.62
CA ALA A 73 26.00 32.11 35.07
C ALA A 73 26.70 33.35 35.65
N ASN A 74 27.33 34.15 34.81
CA ASN A 74 28.29 35.17 35.21
C ASN A 74 27.77 36.59 35.03
N THR A 75 26.95 36.82 34.00
CA THR A 75 26.39 38.13 33.70
C THR A 75 24.88 38.08 33.88
N ILE A 76 24.36 38.90 34.80
CA ILE A 76 22.94 38.93 35.14
C ILE A 76 22.43 40.35 34.92
N LEU A 77 21.37 40.49 34.12
CA LEU A 77 20.61 41.71 33.94
C LEU A 77 19.31 41.58 34.73
N ASP A 78 19.19 42.31 35.85
CA ASP A 78 17.99 42.33 36.66
C ASP A 78 17.11 43.51 36.23
N MET A 79 15.99 43.22 35.57
CA MET A 79 15.02 44.21 35.11
C MET A 79 13.92 44.51 36.14
N SER A 80 14.02 44.04 37.38
CA SER A 80 13.01 44.23 38.43
C SER A 80 12.69 45.70 38.71
N ALA A 81 13.66 46.61 38.54
CA ALA A 81 13.48 48.03 38.78
C ALA A 81 13.10 48.83 37.51
N VAL A 82 12.96 48.18 36.36
CA VAL A 82 12.52 48.84 35.12
C VAL A 82 11.05 49.21 35.24
N PRO A 83 10.65 50.49 35.09
CA PRO A 83 9.26 50.89 35.22
C PRO A 83 8.38 50.27 34.12
N MET A 84 7.54 49.32 34.52
CA MET A 84 6.53 48.69 33.67
C MET A 84 5.23 49.48 33.80
N ASN A 85 4.73 50.02 32.69
CA ASN A 85 3.61 50.97 32.71
C ASN A 85 2.25 50.26 32.61
N THR A 86 1.31 50.59 33.50
CA THR A 86 -0.07 50.08 33.51
C THR A 86 -1.09 50.95 32.77
N ALA A 87 -0.71 52.14 32.27
CA ALA A 87 -1.64 53.16 31.78
C ALA A 87 -1.41 53.66 30.33
N THR A 88 -0.21 53.61 29.75
CA THR A 88 0.05 54.19 28.40
C THR A 88 0.87 53.34 27.41
N GLY A 89 1.00 52.02 27.64
CA GLY A 89 1.38 51.05 26.59
C GLY A 89 2.81 51.10 25.99
N SER A 90 3.71 51.98 26.42
CA SER A 90 5.01 52.19 25.72
C SER A 90 6.28 51.65 26.40
N ARG A 91 6.15 50.90 27.51
CA ARG A 91 7.29 50.36 28.29
C ARG A 91 6.92 49.00 28.89
N GLU A 92 6.78 48.00 28.03
CA GLU A 92 6.32 46.66 28.43
C GLU A 92 7.45 45.63 28.51
N GLN A 93 8.72 46.00 28.30
CA GLN A 93 9.80 45.04 28.12
C GLN A 93 11.12 45.47 28.78
N GLY A 94 11.91 44.49 29.22
CA GLY A 94 13.29 44.71 29.69
C GLY A 94 14.22 45.11 28.54
N ILE A 95 14.18 44.34 27.45
CA ILE A 95 14.98 44.56 26.24
C ILE A 95 14.05 44.71 25.04
N LEU A 96 14.19 45.81 24.31
CA LEU A 96 13.56 46.06 23.01
C LEU A 96 14.60 45.86 21.89
N VAL A 97 14.30 44.97 20.97
CA VAL A 97 15.13 44.68 19.79
C VAL A 97 14.57 45.41 18.58
N LYS A 98 15.42 46.19 17.89
CA LYS A 98 15.11 46.94 16.67
C LYS A 98 16.30 46.96 15.71
N GLY A 99 16.04 47.27 14.45
CA GLY A 99 17.06 47.45 13.42
C GLY A 99 17.68 46.13 12.97
N ASP A 100 18.75 46.25 12.20
CA ASP A 100 19.43 45.12 11.56
C ASP A 100 20.64 44.64 12.36
N GLY A 101 20.79 43.32 12.51
CA GLY A 101 22.01 42.72 13.05
C GLY A 101 22.15 42.78 14.58
N VAL A 102 21.04 42.84 15.31
CA VAL A 102 21.06 42.75 16.79
C VAL A 102 21.48 41.35 17.23
N GLU A 103 22.43 41.27 18.15
CA GLU A 103 22.82 40.02 18.80
C GLU A 103 22.67 40.13 20.32
N LEU A 104 22.14 39.10 20.97
CA LEU A 104 22.01 38.96 22.41
C LEU A 104 22.68 37.65 22.83
N ARG A 105 23.79 37.72 23.56
CA ARG A 105 24.59 36.53 23.89
C ARG A 105 25.15 36.47 25.30
N GLY A 106 25.13 35.29 25.91
CA GLY A 106 25.96 34.97 27.07
C GLY A 106 25.57 35.69 28.37
N PHE A 107 24.28 35.82 28.69
CA PHE A 107 23.84 36.40 29.97
C PHE A 107 22.48 35.85 30.43
N THR A 108 22.16 36.10 31.69
CA THR A 108 20.82 35.92 32.26
C THR A 108 20.06 37.24 32.26
N LEU A 109 18.81 37.26 31.80
CA LEU A 109 17.84 38.34 32.03
C LEU A 109 16.82 37.86 33.06
N GLU A 110 16.58 38.64 34.11
CA GLU A 110 15.65 38.25 35.17
C GLU A 110 14.80 39.38 35.70
N SER A 111 13.64 39.05 36.28
CA SER A 111 12.75 40.04 36.94
C SER A 111 12.10 39.49 38.23
N PRO A 112 12.89 38.98 39.20
CA PRO A 112 12.35 38.30 40.39
C PRO A 112 11.28 39.11 41.15
N ALA A 113 11.40 40.44 41.25
CA ALA A 113 10.39 41.28 41.91
C ALA A 113 9.29 41.79 40.96
N GLY A 114 9.51 41.74 39.64
CA GLY A 114 8.53 42.13 38.62
C GLY A 114 7.53 41.01 38.29
N ASN A 115 7.84 39.76 38.65
CA ASN A 115 7.04 38.57 38.35
C ASN A 115 5.61 38.60 38.94
N GLY A 116 5.36 39.40 39.99
CA GLY A 116 4.04 39.56 40.64
C GLY A 116 3.38 40.93 40.48
N ALA A 117 3.99 41.88 39.76
CA ALA A 117 3.50 43.27 39.64
C ALA A 117 2.32 43.41 38.65
N ASN A 118 1.49 44.46 38.74
CA ASN A 118 0.45 44.78 37.74
C ASN A 118 1.08 45.31 36.41
N GLY A 119 0.54 44.98 35.23
CA GLY A 119 1.05 45.43 33.90
C GLY A 119 1.65 44.34 32.99
N ALA A 120 2.14 44.69 31.80
CA ALA A 120 2.80 43.75 30.88
C ALA A 120 4.33 43.92 30.96
N ALA A 121 5.07 42.90 31.42
CA ALA A 121 6.54 42.90 31.55
C ALA A 121 7.17 41.72 30.79
N TYR A 122 7.31 41.89 29.48
CA TYR A 122 8.02 41.00 28.56
C TYR A 122 9.53 41.03 28.83
N GLY A 123 10.23 39.91 28.59
CA GLY A 123 11.69 39.89 28.71
C GLY A 123 12.35 40.63 27.55
N ILE A 124 12.38 39.96 26.40
CA ILE A 124 12.93 40.44 25.13
C ILE A 124 11.77 40.57 24.15
N LYS A 125 11.59 41.75 23.52
CA LYS A 125 10.48 42.02 22.61
C LYS A 125 10.93 42.76 21.35
N SER A 126 10.46 42.35 20.18
CA SER A 126 10.45 43.16 18.95
C SER A 126 9.06 43.76 18.72
N ASN A 127 8.96 44.80 17.89
CA ASN A 127 7.74 45.54 17.58
C ASN A 127 6.70 45.63 18.73
N PRO A 128 6.91 46.50 19.72
CA PRO A 128 5.99 46.65 20.84
C PRO A 128 4.64 47.28 20.47
N ASN A 129 4.54 47.89 19.29
CA ASN A 129 3.34 48.60 18.86
C ASN A 129 2.26 47.68 18.27
N GLY A 130 2.62 46.43 17.90
CA GLY A 130 1.67 45.51 17.28
C GLY A 130 1.13 45.98 15.92
N ASP A 131 1.80 46.93 15.28
CA ASP A 131 1.39 47.53 14.00
C ASP A 131 1.74 46.68 12.77
N GLY A 132 2.41 45.54 12.97
CA GLY A 132 2.76 44.60 11.92
C GLY A 132 3.96 44.97 11.07
N THR A 133 4.65 46.07 11.39
CA THR A 133 5.90 46.42 10.72
C THR A 133 7.02 45.48 11.13
N VAL A 134 7.86 45.09 10.16
CA VAL A 134 9.10 44.39 10.48
C VAL A 134 10.10 45.42 10.97
N ASP A 135 10.35 45.46 12.28
CA ASP A 135 11.21 46.48 12.91
C ASP A 135 12.54 45.92 13.42
N ALA A 136 12.74 44.61 13.31
CA ALA A 136 13.98 43.91 13.63
C ALA A 136 14.33 42.86 12.56
N THR A 137 15.55 42.90 12.03
CA THR A 137 16.04 41.99 10.98
C THR A 137 17.39 41.39 11.37
N ASN A 138 17.67 40.16 10.93
CA ASN A 138 18.95 39.46 11.17
C ASN A 138 19.30 39.39 12.69
N VAL A 139 18.34 38.98 13.51
CA VAL A 139 18.48 38.96 14.97
C VAL A 139 19.05 37.63 15.44
N VAL A 140 20.02 37.66 16.36
CA VAL A 140 20.51 36.46 17.04
C VAL A 140 20.28 36.53 18.54
N ILE A 141 19.64 35.51 19.09
CA ILE A 141 19.40 35.32 20.52
C ILE A 141 20.02 33.98 20.90
N ALA A 142 21.18 34.01 21.57
CA ALA A 142 21.94 32.78 21.78
C ALA A 142 22.59 32.68 23.16
N ASP A 143 22.69 31.47 23.71
CA ASP A 143 23.38 31.21 24.97
C ASP A 143 22.85 32.13 26.09
N LEU A 144 21.53 32.19 26.23
CA LEU A 144 20.82 33.04 27.19
C LEU A 144 20.03 32.23 28.20
N ARG A 145 19.81 32.83 29.37
CA ARG A 145 18.77 32.42 30.32
C ARG A 145 17.81 33.57 30.53
N VAL A 146 16.51 33.35 30.43
CA VAL A 146 15.48 34.35 30.77
C VAL A 146 14.60 33.78 31.87
N ARG A 147 14.51 34.45 33.01
CA ARG A 147 13.82 33.87 34.17
C ARG A 147 13.01 34.82 35.01
N ASN A 148 11.98 34.28 35.67
CA ASN A 148 11.15 35.01 36.62
C ASN A 148 10.59 36.30 36.00
N VAL A 149 10.08 36.21 34.77
CA VAL A 149 9.50 37.34 34.04
C VAL A 149 7.98 37.23 34.06
N LYS A 150 7.30 38.37 34.07
CA LYS A 150 5.84 38.36 34.15
C LYS A 150 5.21 37.86 32.86
N MET A 151 5.50 38.52 31.74
CA MET A 151 4.92 38.17 30.44
C MET A 151 5.85 37.29 29.63
N THR A 152 5.52 37.03 28.36
CA THR A 152 6.33 36.21 27.46
C THR A 152 7.81 36.59 27.52
N ALA A 153 8.67 35.58 27.73
CA ALA A 153 10.10 35.80 27.95
C ALA A 153 10.80 36.31 26.69
N ILE A 154 10.47 35.73 25.53
CA ILE A 154 10.92 36.18 24.22
C ILE A 154 9.70 36.34 23.31
N ASP A 155 9.39 37.58 22.94
CA ASP A 155 8.24 37.94 22.11
C ASP A 155 8.71 38.52 20.77
N LEU A 156 8.71 37.69 19.75
CA LEU A 156 9.09 38.02 18.38
C LEU A 156 7.85 38.44 17.59
N ASN A 157 7.47 39.70 17.76
CA ASN A 157 6.41 40.34 17.00
C ASN A 157 7.01 41.09 15.80
N GLY A 158 6.70 40.67 14.58
CA GLY A 158 7.23 41.31 13.37
C GLY A 158 8.77 41.30 13.24
N ALA A 159 9.43 40.19 13.56
CA ALA A 159 10.88 40.06 13.37
C ALA A 159 11.22 39.16 12.17
N SER A 160 12.25 39.51 11.41
CA SER A 160 12.67 38.71 10.25
C SER A 160 14.10 38.18 10.37
N ASN A 161 14.31 36.97 9.84
CA ASN A 161 15.58 36.25 9.89
C ASN A 161 16.16 36.17 11.32
N VAL A 162 15.44 35.51 12.22
CA VAL A 162 15.80 35.41 13.64
C VAL A 162 16.36 34.01 13.93
N SER A 163 17.49 33.94 14.65
CA SER A 163 18.02 32.70 15.20
C SER A 163 17.94 32.71 16.72
N VAL A 164 17.22 31.74 17.29
CA VAL A 164 17.18 31.46 18.73
C VAL A 164 17.93 30.15 18.98
N SER A 165 19.04 30.18 19.73
CA SER A 165 19.88 29.00 19.94
C SER A 165 20.39 28.85 21.38
N SER A 166 20.25 27.66 21.99
CA SER A 166 20.76 27.41 23.35
C SER A 166 20.19 28.37 24.39
N VAL A 167 18.86 28.49 24.44
CA VAL A 167 18.15 29.41 25.33
C VAL A 167 17.37 28.64 26.38
N MET A 168 17.51 29.05 27.64
CA MET A 168 16.77 28.52 28.77
C MET A 168 15.77 29.56 29.29
N VAL A 169 14.50 29.18 29.37
CA VAL A 169 13.44 30.01 29.96
C VAL A 169 12.85 29.31 31.18
N GLU A 170 12.65 30.04 32.27
CA GLU A 170 12.02 29.49 33.47
C GLU A 170 11.16 30.52 34.21
N GLY A 171 10.02 30.09 34.74
CA GLY A 171 9.20 30.93 35.63
C GLY A 171 8.58 32.14 34.94
N VAL A 172 7.77 31.90 33.91
CA VAL A 172 6.99 32.95 33.22
C VAL A 172 5.58 32.98 33.81
N ALA A 173 5.22 34.02 34.57
CA ALA A 173 3.98 34.05 35.34
C ALA A 173 2.69 34.20 34.52
N ALA A 174 2.76 34.85 33.35
CA ALA A 174 1.61 35.19 32.50
C ALA A 174 2.06 35.33 31.03
N GLY A 175 2.42 34.24 30.38
CA GLY A 175 2.95 34.30 29.01
C GLY A 175 3.51 32.97 28.52
N PHE A 176 4.09 33.00 27.31
CA PHE A 176 4.83 31.89 26.74
C PHE A 176 6.32 32.00 27.05
N GLY A 177 7.07 30.90 26.93
CA GLY A 177 8.53 31.00 26.92
C GLY A 177 9.03 31.73 25.66
N LEU A 178 8.49 31.35 24.51
CA LEU A 178 8.71 32.01 23.22
C LEU A 178 7.37 32.27 22.53
N ALA A 179 7.15 33.47 22.02
CA ALA A 179 6.07 33.77 21.09
C ALA A 179 6.62 34.28 19.76
N VAL A 180 6.09 33.76 18.65
CA VAL A 180 6.35 34.25 17.28
C VAL A 180 5.03 34.71 16.70
N SER A 181 4.91 36.01 16.44
CA SER A 181 3.64 36.62 16.08
C SER A 181 3.76 37.72 15.02
N GLY A 182 2.62 38.22 14.56
CA GLY A 182 2.55 39.28 13.57
C GLY A 182 3.11 38.86 12.21
N SER A 183 3.93 39.72 11.60
CA SER A 183 4.56 39.50 10.29
C SER A 183 5.91 38.78 10.39
N SER A 184 6.22 38.13 11.53
CA SER A 184 7.51 37.48 11.74
C SER A 184 7.81 36.42 10.69
N THR A 185 9.04 36.40 10.16
CA THR A 185 9.41 35.47 9.09
C THR A 185 10.84 34.96 9.18
N GLY A 186 11.07 33.70 8.81
CA GLY A 186 12.41 33.11 8.84
C GLY A 186 12.97 32.99 10.25
N VAL A 187 12.14 32.56 11.20
CA VAL A 187 12.56 32.35 12.59
C VAL A 187 13.03 30.90 12.75
N THR A 188 14.26 30.70 13.19
CA THR A 188 14.83 29.38 13.47
C THR A 188 15.08 29.23 14.97
N VAL A 189 14.60 28.13 15.57
CA VAL A 189 14.69 27.85 17.01
C VAL A 189 15.40 26.51 17.21
N ASN A 190 16.56 26.53 17.87
CA ASN A 190 17.37 25.35 18.17
C ASN A 190 17.73 25.32 19.66
N GLY A 191 17.54 24.19 20.36
CA GLY A 191 17.95 24.09 21.76
C GLY A 191 17.24 25.08 22.71
N LEU A 192 15.97 25.38 22.48
CA LEU A 192 15.12 26.11 23.44
C LEU A 192 14.63 25.14 24.52
N SER A 193 14.79 25.52 25.79
CA SER A 193 14.21 24.83 26.95
C SER A 193 13.32 25.79 27.71
N VAL A 194 12.10 25.37 28.06
CA VAL A 194 11.15 26.21 28.80
C VAL A 194 10.58 25.40 29.96
N THR A 195 10.59 25.98 31.15
CA THR A 195 9.97 25.39 32.34
C THR A 195 9.07 26.42 33.02
N ASN A 196 7.92 25.98 33.55
CA ASN A 196 7.00 26.83 34.31
C ASN A 196 6.59 28.12 33.57
N ALA A 197 6.08 28.00 32.35
CA ALA A 197 5.47 29.12 31.62
C ALA A 197 3.94 28.99 31.60
N ALA A 198 3.24 30.02 32.08
CA ALA A 198 1.81 29.94 32.39
C ALA A 198 0.90 29.68 31.19
N TRP A 199 1.23 30.17 29.99
CA TRP A 199 0.41 29.96 28.79
C TRP A 199 0.89 28.81 27.90
N GLY A 200 2.12 28.33 28.13
CA GLY A 200 2.74 27.28 27.35
C GLY A 200 4.21 27.59 27.06
N GLU A 201 4.90 26.61 26.47
CA GLU A 201 6.34 26.73 26.28
C GLU A 201 6.69 27.62 25.07
N ALA A 202 6.09 27.34 23.92
CA ALA A 202 6.25 28.13 22.70
C ALA A 202 4.91 28.35 22.00
N ALA A 203 4.76 29.49 21.35
CA ALA A 203 3.59 29.84 20.57
C ALA A 203 3.92 30.46 19.21
N VAL A 204 3.13 30.13 18.20
CA VAL A 204 3.10 30.78 16.88
C VAL A 204 1.67 31.18 16.57
N TYR A 205 1.41 32.45 16.31
CA TYR A 205 0.04 32.90 16.02
C TYR A 205 -0.01 34.13 15.12
N PRO A 206 -1.00 34.23 14.22
CA PRO A 206 -1.23 35.44 13.46
C PRO A 206 -1.80 36.55 14.35
N TYR A 207 -1.58 37.80 13.93
CA TYR A 207 -2.18 38.98 14.55
C TYR A 207 -2.98 39.75 13.50
N GLY A 208 -4.31 39.64 13.55
CA GLY A 208 -5.17 40.16 12.48
C GLY A 208 -4.90 39.46 11.15
N THR A 209 -4.58 40.23 10.10
CA THR A 209 -4.22 39.68 8.77
C THR A 209 -2.75 39.30 8.63
N LEU A 210 -1.94 39.50 9.67
CA LEU A 210 -0.49 39.26 9.65
C LEU A 210 -0.20 37.82 10.08
N VAL A 211 0.54 37.10 9.26
CA VAL A 211 0.73 35.65 9.40
C VAL A 211 2.22 35.35 9.48
N PRO A 212 2.71 34.74 10.57
CA PRO A 212 4.07 34.27 10.63
C PRO A 212 4.36 33.26 9.52
N SER A 213 5.56 33.26 8.97
CA SER A 213 5.94 32.35 7.88
C SER A 213 7.36 31.82 8.05
N ASN A 214 7.62 30.60 7.56
CA ASN A 214 8.95 29.97 7.63
C ASN A 214 9.51 29.95 9.07
N VAL A 215 8.66 29.61 10.04
CA VAL A 215 9.06 29.41 11.43
C VAL A 215 9.50 27.96 11.59
N ARG A 216 10.73 27.73 12.05
CA ARG A 216 11.36 26.41 12.09
C ARG A 216 11.84 26.09 13.50
N PHE A 217 11.21 25.09 14.12
CA PHE A 217 11.73 24.44 15.31
C PHE A 217 12.65 23.30 14.86
N GLY A 218 13.95 23.47 15.05
CA GLY A 218 14.98 22.53 14.61
C GLY A 218 15.34 21.51 15.68
N SER A 219 16.60 21.11 15.76
CA SER A 219 17.01 19.99 16.62
C SER A 219 16.94 20.33 18.12
N ASN A 220 16.49 19.34 18.90
CA ASN A 220 16.57 19.31 20.36
C ASN A 220 15.85 20.44 21.13
N PRO A 221 14.64 20.90 20.76
CA PRO A 221 13.85 21.70 21.68
C PRO A 221 13.49 20.84 22.89
N ALA A 222 13.82 21.27 24.10
CA ALA A 222 13.31 20.65 25.32
C ALA A 222 11.89 21.16 25.61
N LEU A 223 11.02 21.02 24.60
CA LEU A 223 9.62 21.41 24.61
C LEU A 223 8.76 20.14 24.60
N THR A 224 7.64 20.18 25.29
CA THR A 224 6.55 19.21 25.28
C THR A 224 5.48 19.55 24.26
N ALA A 225 5.23 20.84 23.99
CA ALA A 225 4.24 21.29 23.02
C ALA A 225 4.59 22.65 22.38
N ILE A 226 4.18 22.82 21.13
CA ILE A 226 4.19 24.11 20.41
C ILE A 226 2.74 24.50 20.14
N THR A 227 2.34 25.65 20.66
CA THR A 227 0.99 26.17 20.51
C THR A 227 0.90 26.94 19.20
N VAL A 228 0.02 26.54 18.30
CA VAL A 228 -0.25 27.24 17.05
C VAL A 228 -1.69 27.75 17.12
N GLN A 229 -1.86 29.01 17.50
CA GLN A 229 -3.19 29.57 17.71
C GLN A 229 -3.62 30.30 16.42
N PRO A 230 -4.70 29.88 15.74
CA PRO A 230 -5.25 30.64 14.65
C PRO A 230 -6.05 31.81 15.21
N ASN A 231 -5.72 33.01 14.77
CA ASN A 231 -6.48 34.22 15.03
C ASN A 231 -6.93 34.78 13.68
N GLY A 232 -8.03 34.23 13.15
CA GLY A 232 -8.61 34.63 11.86
C GLY A 232 -8.03 33.96 10.62
N LYS A 233 -6.92 33.22 10.73
CA LYS A 233 -6.36 32.36 9.66
C LYS A 233 -5.71 31.11 10.26
N ASP A 234 -5.97 29.96 9.67
CA ASP A 234 -5.29 28.71 10.00
C ASP A 234 -3.82 28.75 9.55
N LEU A 235 -2.93 28.30 10.42
CA LEU A 235 -1.51 28.08 10.11
C LEU A 235 -1.31 26.61 9.74
N VAL A 236 -0.61 26.36 8.64
CA VAL A 236 -0.28 25.01 8.20
C VAL A 236 1.01 24.56 8.88
N LEU A 237 0.96 23.38 9.49
CA LEU A 237 2.13 22.74 10.07
C LEU A 237 2.72 21.70 9.10
N GLY A 238 4.04 21.55 9.15
CA GLY A 238 4.78 20.49 8.46
C GLY A 238 5.98 20.05 9.27
N THR A 239 6.62 18.95 8.88
CA THR A 239 7.89 18.52 9.47
C THR A 239 9.07 19.20 8.78
N GLY A 240 10.18 19.42 9.50
CA GLY A 240 11.32 20.20 9.02
C GLY A 240 12.21 19.53 7.95
N ASN A 241 12.10 18.22 7.72
CA ASN A 241 12.94 17.47 6.80
C ASN A 241 12.15 16.93 5.61
N ALA A 242 12.62 17.16 4.37
CA ALA A 242 11.98 16.68 3.15
C ALA A 242 11.90 15.14 3.02
N ALA A 243 12.69 14.40 3.80
CA ALA A 243 12.60 12.96 3.90
C ALA A 243 11.41 12.48 4.76
N ASP A 244 10.81 13.37 5.56
CA ASP A 244 9.67 13.04 6.40
C ASP A 244 8.37 13.03 5.58
N ALA A 245 7.48 12.07 5.86
CA ALA A 245 6.26 11.83 5.09
C ALA A 245 5.25 12.99 5.11
N SER A 246 5.39 13.94 6.03
CA SER A 246 4.51 15.12 6.14
C SER A 246 5.29 16.43 6.03
N TYR A 247 6.45 16.37 5.37
CA TYR A 247 7.08 17.56 4.87
C TYR A 247 6.10 18.30 3.95
N ASN A 248 5.78 19.52 4.31
CA ASN A 248 4.99 20.40 3.49
C ASN A 248 5.82 21.65 3.21
N ALA A 249 6.31 21.78 1.98
CA ALA A 249 7.09 22.95 1.55
C ALA A 249 6.31 24.27 1.71
N GLY A 250 4.97 24.21 1.72
CA GLY A 250 4.08 25.34 1.95
C GLY A 250 3.67 25.56 3.41
N ALA A 251 4.19 24.78 4.36
CA ALA A 251 3.89 25.01 5.78
C ALA A 251 4.46 26.35 6.26
N GLU A 252 3.68 27.09 7.06
CA GLU A 252 4.16 28.27 7.76
C GLU A 252 5.01 27.91 8.98
N VAL A 253 4.71 26.77 9.62
CA VAL A 253 5.40 26.29 10.83
C VAL A 253 5.96 24.89 10.60
N PHE A 254 7.27 24.75 10.76
CA PHE A 254 7.98 23.49 10.70
C PHE A 254 8.35 23.02 12.10
N VAL A 255 7.95 21.79 12.44
CA VAL A 255 8.26 21.15 13.72
C VAL A 255 9.16 19.92 13.54
N PRO A 256 9.90 19.50 14.58
CA PRO A 256 10.67 18.26 14.54
C PRO A 256 9.75 17.03 14.39
N ALA A 257 10.27 15.94 13.82
CA ALA A 257 9.51 14.72 13.58
C ALA A 257 8.93 14.08 14.86
N GLU A 258 9.51 14.35 16.05
CA GLU A 258 8.95 13.88 17.30
C GLU A 258 7.66 14.61 17.74
N PHE A 259 7.36 15.77 17.15
CA PHE A 259 6.10 16.51 17.32
C PHE A 259 5.10 16.05 16.27
N ASN A 260 4.57 14.84 16.46
CA ASN A 260 3.81 14.13 15.44
C ASN A 260 2.30 14.16 15.63
N ARG A 261 1.81 15.06 16.48
CA ARG A 261 0.39 15.20 16.81
C ARG A 261 -0.02 16.64 16.72
N THR A 262 -1.11 16.90 16.01
CA THR A 262 -1.86 18.14 16.15
C THR A 262 -3.10 17.85 16.98
N ILE A 263 -3.32 18.62 18.04
CA ILE A 263 -4.57 18.60 18.81
C ILE A 263 -5.24 19.94 18.58
N SER A 264 -6.42 19.93 17.97
CA SER A 264 -7.28 21.11 17.89
C SER A 264 -8.30 21.09 19.03
N PHE A 265 -8.59 22.23 19.67
CA PHE A 265 -9.71 22.37 20.59
C PHE A 265 -10.50 23.65 20.31
N GLY A 266 -11.84 23.53 20.21
CA GLY A 266 -12.77 24.65 20.08
C GLY A 266 -13.77 24.49 18.93
N ALA A 267 -14.98 25.05 19.10
CA ALA A 267 -15.96 25.21 18.03
C ALA A 267 -15.91 26.65 17.50
N GLY A 268 -15.59 26.84 16.21
CA GLY A 268 -15.41 28.16 15.59
C GLY A 268 -13.94 28.55 15.36
N ALA A 269 -13.71 29.68 14.68
CA ALA A 269 -12.45 30.13 14.03
C ALA A 269 -11.18 30.32 14.90
N GLN A 270 -11.11 29.71 16.09
CA GLN A 270 -9.95 29.70 16.97
C GLN A 270 -9.60 28.26 17.38
N ALA A 271 -9.32 27.42 16.38
CA ALA A 271 -8.82 26.07 16.58
C ALA A 271 -7.35 26.10 17.04
N THR A 272 -7.06 26.26 18.33
CA THR A 272 -5.65 26.19 18.78
C THR A 272 -5.08 24.81 18.48
N VAL A 273 -4.10 24.74 17.59
CA VAL A 273 -3.41 23.52 17.20
C VAL A 273 -2.19 23.34 18.07
N LEU A 274 -2.15 22.28 18.87
CA LEU A 274 -0.95 21.93 19.64
C LEU A 274 -0.17 20.88 18.88
N ALA A 275 1.03 21.24 18.44
CA ALA A 275 2.01 20.25 18.04
C ALA A 275 2.59 19.62 19.31
N VAL A 276 2.34 18.34 19.56
CA VAL A 276 2.71 17.66 20.80
C VAL A 276 3.76 16.58 20.55
N ARG A 277 4.75 16.48 21.44
CA ARG A 277 5.79 15.45 21.41
C ARG A 277 5.24 14.07 21.77
N GLN A 278 5.66 13.02 21.05
CA GLN A 278 5.14 11.64 21.23
C GLN A 278 5.11 11.17 22.69
N GLY A 279 6.21 11.38 23.44
CA GLY A 279 6.34 10.91 24.82
C GLY A 279 5.49 11.65 25.86
N SER A 280 4.90 12.80 25.52
CA SER A 280 4.12 13.63 26.45
C SER A 280 2.61 13.55 26.23
N LEU A 281 2.12 12.83 25.21
CA LEU A 281 0.69 12.84 24.87
C LEU A 281 -0.23 12.39 26.02
N ALA A 282 0.12 11.32 26.73
CA ALA A 282 -0.67 10.86 27.88
C ALA A 282 -0.72 11.91 29.00
N ALA A 283 0.39 12.62 29.22
CA ALA A 283 0.45 13.72 30.18
C ALA A 283 -0.35 14.94 29.71
N VAL A 284 -0.29 15.28 28.42
CA VAL A 284 -1.07 16.37 27.81
C VAL A 284 -2.56 16.05 27.88
N GLN A 285 -2.97 14.81 27.60
CA GLN A 285 -4.37 14.41 27.72
C GLN A 285 -4.87 14.42 29.16
N ALA A 286 -4.08 13.89 30.11
CA ALA A 286 -4.41 13.97 31.53
C ALA A 286 -4.55 15.43 31.98
N ALA A 287 -3.68 16.32 31.50
CA ALA A 287 -3.75 17.75 31.75
C ALA A 287 -4.99 18.39 31.12
N LEU A 288 -5.35 18.05 29.87
CA LEU A 288 -6.54 18.56 29.18
C LEU A 288 -7.84 18.12 29.86
N VAL A 289 -7.91 16.86 30.33
CA VAL A 289 -9.04 16.32 31.10
C VAL A 289 -9.15 17.04 32.44
N ASN A 290 -8.05 17.19 33.17
CA ASN A 290 -8.02 17.91 34.44
C ASN A 290 -8.39 19.40 34.29
N ALA A 291 -8.07 20.00 33.14
CA ALA A 291 -8.40 21.39 32.82
C ALA A 291 -9.88 21.62 32.43
N SER A 292 -10.73 20.58 32.48
CA SER A 292 -12.15 20.65 32.09
C SER A 292 -12.39 21.14 30.65
N VAL A 293 -11.42 20.95 29.75
CA VAL A 293 -11.61 21.21 28.32
C VAL A 293 -12.55 20.12 27.78
N PRO A 294 -13.73 20.45 27.21
CA PRO A 294 -14.68 19.43 26.76
C PRO A 294 -14.03 18.48 25.75
N MET A 295 -13.91 17.20 26.09
CA MET A 295 -13.25 16.18 25.25
C MET A 295 -13.91 15.98 23.88
N GLN A 296 -15.15 16.46 23.69
CA GLN A 296 -15.92 16.25 22.47
C GLN A 296 -15.55 17.18 21.30
N ALA A 297 -14.76 18.23 21.53
CA ALA A 297 -14.41 19.21 20.48
C ALA A 297 -12.99 19.03 19.91
N GLN A 298 -12.36 17.86 20.10
CA GLN A 298 -10.94 17.66 19.79
C GLN A 298 -10.71 16.80 18.55
N ILE A 299 -10.06 17.37 17.54
CA ILE A 299 -9.52 16.63 16.40
C ILE A 299 -8.05 16.40 16.69
N VAL A 300 -7.67 15.13 16.87
CA VAL A 300 -6.27 14.71 16.91
C VAL A 300 -5.91 14.24 15.51
N ALA A 301 -5.04 14.97 14.81
CA ALA A 301 -4.54 14.55 13.51
C ALA A 301 -3.06 14.17 13.59
N ASN A 302 -2.74 13.03 12.98
CA ASN A 302 -1.40 12.50 12.87
C ASN A 302 -0.62 13.24 11.77
N ILE A 303 0.54 13.78 12.12
CA ILE A 303 1.44 14.51 11.21
C ILE A 303 2.58 13.62 10.66
N LEU A 304 2.52 12.29 10.80
CA LEU A 304 3.56 11.38 10.31
C LEU A 304 3.05 10.32 9.32
N GLY A 305 1.74 10.27 9.02
CA GLY A 305 1.20 9.36 8.01
C GLY A 305 -0.16 8.75 8.36
N PRO A 306 -0.64 7.81 7.55
CA PRO A 306 -2.01 7.30 7.63
C PRO A 306 -2.24 6.21 8.70
N ILE A 307 -1.21 5.82 9.47
CA ILE A 307 -1.31 4.73 10.45
C ILE A 307 -1.06 5.24 11.86
N GLU A 308 -1.96 4.91 12.78
CA GLU A 308 -1.92 5.33 14.17
C GLU A 308 -1.83 4.12 15.11
N VAL A 309 -0.96 4.20 16.11
CA VAL A 309 -0.95 3.29 17.26
C VAL A 309 -1.72 3.97 18.39
N LEU A 310 -2.72 3.30 18.95
CA LEU A 310 -3.60 3.79 19.99
C LEU A 310 -3.56 2.90 21.24
N ASN A 311 -3.83 3.50 22.40
CA ASN A 311 -4.07 2.80 23.66
C ASN A 311 -5.29 3.42 24.35
N GLY A 312 -6.31 2.61 24.66
CA GLY A 312 -7.56 3.11 25.25
C GLY A 312 -8.28 4.16 24.40
N GLY A 313 -8.15 4.09 23.06
CA GLY A 313 -8.70 5.08 22.13
C GLY A 313 -7.83 6.32 21.92
N VAL A 314 -6.66 6.41 22.56
CA VAL A 314 -5.73 7.53 22.46
C VAL A 314 -4.60 7.23 21.50
N ALA A 315 -4.43 8.04 20.45
CA ALA A 315 -3.40 7.85 19.43
C ALA A 315 -1.97 8.17 19.92
N LEU A 316 -1.29 7.19 20.51
CA LEU A 316 0.08 7.26 21.02
C LEU A 316 1.15 7.64 19.98
N ALA A 317 1.09 7.10 18.77
CA ALA A 317 2.16 7.26 17.77
C ALA A 317 1.65 7.19 16.34
N GLY A 318 2.24 8.00 15.46
CA GLY A 318 1.85 8.11 14.06
C GLY A 318 2.94 7.62 13.15
N ARG A 319 2.58 6.86 12.11
CA ARG A 319 3.53 6.18 11.24
C ARG A 319 3.09 6.20 9.78
N SER A 320 4.07 6.18 8.90
CA SER A 320 3.90 6.08 7.46
C SER A 320 3.73 4.64 6.97
N THR A 321 4.19 3.65 7.75
CA THR A 321 4.13 2.23 7.41
C THR A 321 3.63 1.38 8.57
N LEU A 322 3.06 0.21 8.24
CA LEU A 322 2.56 -0.73 9.24
C LEU A 322 3.73 -1.36 10.03
N ASP A 323 4.85 -1.67 9.39
CA ASP A 323 6.06 -2.17 10.07
C ASP A 323 6.53 -1.19 11.17
N ALA A 324 6.55 0.12 10.89
CA ALA A 324 6.96 1.13 11.87
C ALA A 324 5.94 1.33 13.01
N ALA A 325 4.66 1.05 12.76
CA ALA A 325 3.62 1.03 13.78
C ALA A 325 3.73 -0.19 14.68
N VAL A 326 3.91 -1.37 14.09
CA VAL A 326 4.10 -2.63 14.82
C VAL A 326 5.36 -2.59 15.68
N ALA A 327 6.44 -1.99 15.19
CA ALA A 327 7.71 -1.88 15.93
C ALA A 327 7.61 -1.10 17.25
N VAL A 328 6.62 -0.22 17.40
CA VAL A 328 6.41 0.57 18.63
C VAL A 328 5.16 0.18 19.42
N ALA A 329 4.32 -0.71 18.85
CA ALA A 329 3.11 -1.15 19.51
C ALA A 329 3.43 -2.21 20.58
N VAL A 330 2.68 -2.15 21.68
CA VAL A 330 2.73 -3.14 22.76
C VAL A 330 1.38 -3.83 22.93
N ASP A 331 1.34 -4.89 23.74
CA ASP A 331 0.12 -5.64 24.01
C ASP A 331 -1.03 -4.73 24.47
N GLY A 332 -2.23 -4.97 23.92
CA GLY A 332 -3.43 -4.18 24.18
C GLY A 332 -3.57 -2.90 23.33
N ASN A 333 -2.56 -2.56 22.51
CA ASN A 333 -2.70 -1.41 21.59
C ASN A 333 -3.66 -1.72 20.43
N VAL A 334 -4.27 -0.68 19.90
CA VAL A 334 -5.00 -0.71 18.62
C VAL A 334 -4.10 -0.05 17.57
N ILE A 335 -4.00 -0.59 16.37
CA ILE A 335 -3.40 0.11 15.23
C ILE A 335 -4.53 0.44 14.27
N ASN A 336 -4.79 1.73 14.07
CA ASN A 336 -5.80 2.21 13.15
C ASN A 336 -5.13 2.59 11.82
N VAL A 337 -5.66 2.06 10.72
CA VAL A 337 -5.15 2.28 9.36
C VAL A 337 -6.18 3.12 8.62
N ALA A 338 -5.80 4.32 8.18
CA ALA A 338 -6.69 5.19 7.44
C ALA A 338 -7.18 4.53 6.13
N GLN A 339 -8.40 4.89 5.72
CA GLN A 339 -9.03 4.32 4.53
C GLN A 339 -8.15 4.51 3.28
N GLY A 340 -8.06 3.48 2.44
CA GLY A 340 -7.28 3.50 1.19
C GLY A 340 -5.77 3.32 1.39
N THR A 341 -5.29 3.12 2.62
CA THR A 341 -3.88 2.85 2.88
C THR A 341 -3.53 1.41 2.48
N SER A 342 -2.64 1.26 1.50
CA SER A 342 -2.04 -0.03 1.18
C SER A 342 -1.11 -0.44 2.32
N VAL A 343 -1.31 -1.63 2.86
CA VAL A 343 -0.52 -2.13 3.99
C VAL A 343 0.40 -3.26 3.53
N VAL A 344 1.71 -3.03 3.69
CA VAL A 344 2.74 -4.05 3.54
C VAL A 344 3.34 -4.29 4.91
N LEU A 345 3.49 -5.57 5.26
CA LEU A 345 4.11 -5.99 6.51
C LEU A 345 5.18 -7.04 6.17
N THR A 346 6.40 -6.73 6.56
CA THR A 346 7.56 -7.59 6.25
C THR A 346 7.69 -8.72 7.27
N ASN A 347 7.33 -8.45 8.54
CA ASN A 347 7.49 -9.40 9.65
C ASN A 347 6.18 -9.68 10.39
N PRO A 348 5.95 -10.90 10.92
CA PRO A 348 4.75 -11.20 11.70
C PRO A 348 4.52 -10.26 12.89
N ILE A 349 3.26 -9.91 13.13
CA ILE A 349 2.86 -9.14 14.32
C ILE A 349 2.94 -10.06 15.54
N THR A 350 3.92 -9.82 16.41
CA THR A 350 4.13 -10.60 17.65
C THR A 350 3.31 -10.07 18.83
N ALA A 351 3.15 -8.75 18.93
CA ALA A 351 2.36 -8.12 19.99
C ALA A 351 0.87 -8.44 19.87
N ASN A 352 0.18 -8.51 21.00
CA ASN A 352 -1.27 -8.68 21.07
C ASN A 352 -2.00 -7.36 20.81
N VAL A 353 -1.97 -6.92 19.56
CA VAL A 353 -2.61 -5.69 19.08
C VAL A 353 -3.92 -5.97 18.33
N THR A 354 -4.74 -4.94 18.17
CA THR A 354 -5.95 -4.97 17.33
C THR A 354 -5.75 -4.08 16.11
N LEU A 355 -5.93 -4.59 14.88
CA LEU A 355 -5.90 -3.77 13.67
C LEU A 355 -7.31 -3.31 13.28
N THR A 356 -7.47 -2.02 13.02
CA THR A 356 -8.75 -1.39 12.64
C THR A 356 -8.58 -0.51 11.41
N GLY A 357 -9.70 -0.11 10.80
CA GLY A 357 -9.73 0.68 9.57
C GLY A 357 -9.97 -0.17 8.31
N SER A 358 -9.62 0.36 7.14
CA SER A 358 -9.70 -0.39 5.87
C SER A 358 -8.31 -0.86 5.48
N LEU A 359 -8.10 -2.18 5.48
CA LEU A 359 -6.83 -2.79 5.14
C LEU A 359 -6.90 -3.37 3.74
N SER A 360 -6.02 -2.93 2.84
CA SER A 360 -5.83 -3.55 1.53
C SER A 360 -4.54 -4.37 1.52
N LEU A 361 -4.68 -5.69 1.38
CA LEU A 361 -3.58 -6.66 1.41
C LEU A 361 -3.23 -7.16 0.02
N THR A 362 -1.93 -7.23 -0.27
CA THR A 362 -1.38 -7.82 -1.50
C THR A 362 -0.54 -9.06 -1.18
N LYS A 363 -0.13 -9.80 -2.22
CA LYS A 363 0.70 -11.01 -2.11
C LYS A 363 2.01 -10.85 -1.33
N ASP A 364 2.54 -9.63 -1.20
CA ASP A 364 3.88 -9.37 -0.64
C ASP A 364 3.87 -9.22 0.89
N SER A 365 2.72 -9.34 1.55
CA SER A 365 2.68 -9.40 3.01
C SER A 365 3.21 -10.77 3.47
N GLY A 366 4.51 -10.88 3.75
CA GLY A 366 5.16 -12.09 4.31
C GLY A 366 4.56 -12.54 5.65
N ALA A 367 3.70 -11.70 6.23
CA ALA A 367 3.03 -11.87 7.50
C ALA A 367 1.48 -11.86 7.39
N LEU A 368 0.91 -12.16 6.21
CA LEU A 368 -0.54 -12.12 5.90
C LEU A 368 -1.43 -12.69 7.01
N ALA A 369 -1.13 -13.90 7.49
CA ALA A 369 -1.90 -14.57 8.54
C ALA A 369 -1.93 -13.79 9.86
N SER A 370 -0.82 -13.13 10.23
CA SER A 370 -0.79 -12.30 11.42
C SER A 370 -1.66 -11.04 11.27
N ILE A 371 -1.69 -10.41 10.09
CA ILE A 371 -2.57 -9.26 9.84
C ILE A 371 -4.04 -9.69 9.96
N LEU A 372 -4.42 -10.77 9.27
CA LEU A 372 -5.78 -11.25 9.22
C LEU A 372 -6.32 -11.66 10.60
N THR A 373 -5.47 -12.23 11.47
CA THR A 373 -5.86 -12.62 12.82
C THR A 373 -6.00 -11.42 13.77
N LYS A 374 -5.27 -10.33 13.54
CA LYS A 374 -5.36 -9.10 14.35
C LYS A 374 -6.42 -8.11 13.86
N ALA A 375 -6.86 -8.21 12.61
CA ALA A 375 -7.88 -7.32 12.03
C ALA A 375 -9.27 -7.54 12.64
N VAL A 376 -10.05 -6.47 12.79
CA VAL A 376 -11.42 -6.55 13.32
C VAL A 376 -12.45 -6.83 12.22
N VAL A 377 -12.47 -6.07 11.13
CA VAL A 377 -13.36 -6.22 9.95
C VAL A 377 -12.84 -5.39 8.76
N ASN A 378 -13.46 -5.52 7.58
CA ASN A 378 -13.23 -4.71 6.37
C ASN A 378 -11.83 -4.84 5.77
N VAL A 379 -11.27 -6.04 5.80
CA VAL A 379 -10.04 -6.37 5.09
C VAL A 379 -10.38 -6.68 3.62
N LEU A 380 -9.81 -5.91 2.70
CA LEU A 380 -9.80 -6.19 1.27
C LEU A 380 -8.51 -6.93 0.91
N VAL A 381 -8.63 -7.96 0.08
CA VAL A 381 -7.51 -8.82 -0.33
C VAL A 381 -7.41 -8.82 -1.85
N GLU A 382 -6.24 -8.47 -2.37
CA GLU A 382 -5.88 -8.68 -3.77
C GLU A 382 -5.13 -10.01 -3.90
N ALA A 383 -5.80 -11.03 -4.43
CA ALA A 383 -5.31 -12.40 -4.48
C ALA A 383 -4.24 -12.66 -5.57
N THR A 384 -4.03 -11.70 -6.48
CA THR A 384 -3.13 -11.85 -7.62
C THR A 384 -1.71 -12.24 -7.16
N GLY A 385 -1.29 -13.45 -7.53
CA GLY A 385 0.04 -13.99 -7.20
C GLY A 385 0.19 -14.54 -5.78
N MET A 386 -0.91 -14.71 -5.02
CA MET A 386 -0.91 -15.47 -3.77
C MET A 386 -0.73 -16.98 -4.04
N ASN A 387 0.02 -17.66 -3.17
CA ASN A 387 0.12 -19.12 -3.17
C ASN A 387 -0.99 -19.78 -2.33
N SER A 388 -1.07 -21.11 -2.36
CA SER A 388 -2.15 -21.89 -1.72
C SER A 388 -2.20 -21.72 -0.20
N ALA A 389 -1.05 -21.52 0.45
CA ALA A 389 -0.99 -21.26 1.89
C ALA A 389 -1.54 -19.86 2.24
N GLN A 390 -1.23 -18.85 1.43
CA GLN A 390 -1.77 -17.50 1.58
C GLN A 390 -3.27 -17.48 1.35
N LEU A 391 -3.76 -18.12 0.28
CA LEU A 391 -5.21 -18.25 0.02
C LEU A 391 -5.93 -19.02 1.14
N SER A 392 -5.29 -20.04 1.71
CA SER A 392 -5.82 -20.75 2.88
C SER A 392 -5.91 -19.85 4.12
N ALA A 393 -4.93 -18.96 4.34
CA ALA A 393 -4.98 -17.99 5.43
C ALA A 393 -6.12 -16.97 5.24
N VAL A 394 -6.36 -16.52 4.00
CA VAL A 394 -7.52 -15.69 3.64
C VAL A 394 -8.82 -16.44 3.93
N ALA A 395 -8.93 -17.69 3.48
CA ALA A 395 -10.10 -18.54 3.68
C ALA A 395 -10.42 -18.79 5.17
N ALA A 396 -9.39 -18.95 6.01
CA ALA A 396 -9.53 -19.15 7.45
C ALA A 396 -10.02 -17.89 8.19
N ASN A 397 -9.89 -16.70 7.61
CA ASN A 397 -10.21 -15.42 8.27
C ASN A 397 -11.32 -14.63 7.56
N THR A 398 -12.22 -15.33 6.86
CA THR A 398 -13.29 -14.72 6.05
C THR A 398 -14.31 -13.91 6.86
N LEU A 399 -14.38 -14.07 8.18
CA LEU A 399 -15.18 -13.19 9.07
C LEU A 399 -14.65 -11.75 9.09
N ARG A 400 -13.37 -11.54 8.75
CA ARG A 400 -12.74 -10.21 8.67
C ARG A 400 -12.88 -9.56 7.30
N ILE A 401 -13.30 -10.33 6.31
CA ILE A 401 -13.37 -9.95 4.90
C ILE A 401 -14.84 -9.75 4.53
N PRO A 402 -15.24 -8.59 3.99
CA PRO A 402 -16.61 -8.36 3.57
C PRO A 402 -16.97 -9.24 2.35
N ALA A 403 -18.26 -9.34 2.03
CA ALA A 403 -18.66 -9.93 0.75
C ALA A 403 -17.98 -9.18 -0.40
N GLU A 404 -17.54 -9.90 -1.43
CA GLU A 404 -16.74 -9.34 -2.54
C GLU A 404 -15.41 -8.69 -2.10
N GLY A 405 -14.91 -9.02 -0.91
CA GLY A 405 -13.66 -8.48 -0.37
C GLY A 405 -12.39 -9.12 -0.94
N VAL A 406 -12.48 -10.21 -1.69
CA VAL A 406 -11.34 -10.86 -2.36
C VAL A 406 -11.38 -10.53 -3.87
N THR A 407 -10.38 -9.80 -4.35
CA THR A 407 -10.27 -9.29 -5.73
C THR A 407 -9.03 -9.87 -6.43
N GLY A 408 -8.81 -9.52 -7.70
CA GLY A 408 -7.65 -9.98 -8.48
C GLY A 408 -7.81 -11.40 -9.02
N THR A 409 -6.69 -12.07 -9.29
CA THR A 409 -6.69 -13.45 -9.81
C THR A 409 -6.44 -14.47 -8.70
N LEU A 410 -7.40 -15.36 -8.47
CA LEU A 410 -7.28 -16.50 -7.57
C LEU A 410 -6.76 -17.72 -8.35
N ALA A 411 -5.55 -18.18 -8.00
CA ALA A 411 -5.00 -19.44 -8.49
C ALA A 411 -5.27 -20.55 -7.47
N ILE A 412 -6.29 -21.37 -7.72
CA ILE A 412 -6.76 -22.41 -6.79
C ILE A 412 -6.23 -23.77 -7.24
N ASP A 413 -5.65 -24.52 -6.29
CA ASP A 413 -5.20 -25.89 -6.47
C ASP A 413 -5.73 -26.79 -5.34
N LYS A 414 -5.23 -28.03 -5.27
CA LYS A 414 -5.58 -29.01 -4.24
C LYS A 414 -5.20 -28.60 -2.80
N ASP A 415 -4.25 -27.69 -2.63
CA ASP A 415 -3.67 -27.35 -1.32
C ASP A 415 -4.40 -26.15 -0.67
N VAL A 416 -5.28 -25.46 -1.40
CA VAL A 416 -6.16 -24.42 -0.84
C VAL A 416 -7.22 -25.04 0.08
N GLN A 417 -7.13 -24.70 1.37
CA GLN A 417 -8.06 -25.14 2.40
C GLN A 417 -9.29 -24.21 2.47
N SER A 418 -10.41 -24.74 2.98
CA SER A 418 -11.63 -23.94 3.24
C SER A 418 -12.18 -23.21 2.00
N LEU A 419 -12.02 -23.82 0.83
CA LEU A 419 -12.31 -23.24 -0.48
C LEU A 419 -13.70 -22.60 -0.63
N ALA A 420 -14.74 -23.21 -0.04
CA ALA A 420 -16.09 -22.66 -0.08
C ALA A 420 -16.18 -21.27 0.57
N TYR A 421 -15.47 -21.06 1.69
CA TYR A 421 -15.43 -19.76 2.37
C TYR A 421 -14.66 -18.72 1.55
N LEU A 422 -13.56 -19.12 0.90
CA LEU A 422 -12.80 -18.23 0.02
C LEU A 422 -13.64 -17.74 -1.16
N LEU A 423 -14.27 -18.68 -1.87
CA LEU A 423 -15.08 -18.37 -3.06
C LEU A 423 -16.33 -17.55 -2.71
N ALA A 424 -16.90 -17.72 -1.52
CA ALA A 424 -18.00 -16.88 -1.04
C ALA A 424 -17.60 -15.40 -0.85
N LYS A 425 -16.30 -15.10 -0.74
CA LYS A 425 -15.76 -13.74 -0.60
C LYS A 425 -15.17 -13.19 -1.90
N ALA A 426 -15.04 -14.01 -2.94
CA ALA A 426 -14.55 -13.57 -4.24
C ALA A 426 -15.50 -12.54 -4.88
N ALA A 427 -14.97 -11.39 -5.26
CA ALA A 427 -15.66 -10.34 -5.98
C ALA A 427 -16.17 -10.83 -7.33
N VAL A 428 -17.21 -10.20 -7.86
CA VAL A 428 -17.75 -10.56 -9.19
C VAL A 428 -16.71 -10.35 -10.30
N ALA A 429 -15.86 -9.32 -10.17
CA ALA A 429 -14.81 -9.01 -11.13
C ALA A 429 -13.49 -9.79 -10.90
N ALA A 430 -13.40 -10.63 -9.86
CA ALA A 430 -12.23 -11.45 -9.63
C ALA A 430 -12.15 -12.58 -10.67
N THR A 431 -10.93 -12.94 -11.09
CA THR A 431 -10.71 -14.09 -12.00
C THR A 431 -10.34 -15.31 -11.18
N VAL A 432 -11.07 -16.40 -11.32
CA VAL A 432 -10.82 -17.66 -10.59
C VAL A 432 -10.36 -18.74 -11.56
N ASN A 433 -9.08 -19.09 -11.45
CA ASN A 433 -8.44 -20.15 -12.21
C ASN A 433 -8.20 -21.36 -11.31
N VAL A 434 -8.66 -22.53 -11.73
CA VAL A 434 -8.59 -23.76 -10.94
C VAL A 434 -7.73 -24.80 -11.65
N ASP A 435 -6.69 -25.30 -10.97
CA ASP A 435 -6.01 -26.53 -11.37
C ASP A 435 -6.63 -27.73 -10.63
N ALA A 436 -7.40 -28.54 -11.37
CA ALA A 436 -8.14 -29.66 -10.80
C ALA A 436 -7.28 -30.89 -10.50
N THR A 437 -5.96 -30.82 -10.70
CA THR A 437 -5.03 -31.91 -10.40
C THR A 437 -5.15 -32.34 -8.93
N GLY A 438 -5.63 -33.56 -8.70
CA GLY A 438 -5.75 -34.12 -7.35
C GLY A 438 -6.88 -33.54 -6.48
N MET A 439 -7.78 -32.70 -7.01
CA MET A 439 -8.84 -32.03 -6.23
C MET A 439 -10.03 -32.95 -5.82
N GLY A 440 -9.87 -34.27 -5.77
CA GLY A 440 -10.97 -35.23 -5.65
C GLY A 440 -12.04 -34.89 -4.61
N SER A 441 -11.65 -34.57 -3.38
CA SER A 441 -12.56 -34.16 -2.29
C SER A 441 -13.05 -32.71 -2.37
N SER A 442 -12.35 -31.84 -3.10
CA SER A 442 -12.68 -30.42 -3.26
C SER A 442 -13.60 -30.16 -4.46
N LEU A 443 -13.73 -31.10 -5.40
CA LEU A 443 -14.58 -30.98 -6.58
C LEU A 443 -16.06 -30.69 -6.26
N PRO A 444 -16.71 -31.32 -5.24
CA PRO A 444 -18.08 -30.96 -4.86
C PRO A 444 -18.21 -29.50 -4.36
N LEU A 445 -17.19 -28.98 -3.68
CA LEU A 445 -17.16 -27.58 -3.21
C LEU A 445 -16.99 -26.61 -4.37
N LEU A 446 -16.14 -26.94 -5.35
CA LEU A 446 -16.03 -26.17 -6.59
C LEU A 446 -17.35 -26.16 -7.36
N SER A 447 -18.04 -27.30 -7.42
CA SER A 447 -19.32 -27.42 -8.11
C SER A 447 -20.40 -26.48 -7.54
N SER A 448 -20.45 -26.32 -6.22
CA SER A 448 -21.42 -25.40 -5.59
C SER A 448 -21.13 -23.93 -5.89
N ALA A 449 -19.86 -23.57 -6.13
CA ALA A 449 -19.37 -22.21 -6.39
C ALA A 449 -18.95 -21.95 -7.85
N ILE A 450 -19.25 -22.87 -8.78
CA ILE A 450 -18.79 -22.86 -10.17
C ILE A 450 -19.17 -21.61 -10.98
N SER A 451 -20.20 -20.86 -10.55
CA SER A 451 -20.55 -19.56 -11.15
C SER A 451 -19.50 -18.47 -10.92
N LYS A 452 -18.53 -18.71 -10.04
CA LYS A 452 -17.39 -17.85 -9.79
C LYS A 452 -16.13 -18.32 -10.50
N VAL A 453 -16.13 -19.48 -11.17
CA VAL A 453 -14.95 -20.11 -11.77
C VAL A 453 -14.89 -19.76 -13.25
N ASP A 454 -13.81 -19.09 -13.67
CA ASP A 454 -13.63 -18.65 -15.05
C ASP A 454 -12.94 -19.73 -15.91
N ALA A 455 -11.91 -20.37 -15.36
CA ALA A 455 -11.11 -21.38 -16.06
C ALA A 455 -10.78 -22.58 -15.17
N ILE A 456 -10.78 -23.78 -15.77
CA ILE A 456 -10.35 -25.02 -15.14
C ILE A 456 -9.33 -25.73 -16.03
N THR A 457 -8.24 -26.21 -15.43
CA THR A 457 -7.24 -27.07 -16.08
C THR A 457 -7.18 -28.44 -15.40
N ASN A 458 -6.69 -29.45 -16.12
CA ASN A 458 -6.40 -30.81 -15.59
C ASN A 458 -7.59 -31.54 -14.92
N LEU A 459 -8.81 -31.31 -15.41
CA LEU A 459 -10.03 -31.89 -14.85
C LEU A 459 -10.18 -33.37 -15.22
N SER A 460 -10.05 -34.26 -14.23
CA SER A 460 -10.03 -35.72 -14.45
C SER A 460 -11.37 -36.43 -14.23
N LYS A 461 -12.33 -35.84 -13.51
CA LYS A 461 -13.65 -36.42 -13.22
C LYS A 461 -14.75 -35.36 -13.14
N LEU A 462 -15.74 -35.42 -14.04
CA LEU A 462 -16.79 -34.40 -14.18
C LEU A 462 -18.16 -34.77 -13.59
N THR A 463 -18.39 -35.99 -13.14
CA THR A 463 -19.72 -36.35 -12.59
C THR A 463 -20.18 -35.46 -11.43
N ALA A 464 -19.27 -34.73 -10.79
CA ALA A 464 -19.58 -33.73 -9.77
C ALA A 464 -19.98 -32.33 -10.30
N VAL A 465 -19.71 -31.98 -11.56
CA VAL A 465 -19.80 -30.60 -12.11
C VAL A 465 -20.75 -30.46 -13.31
N SER A 466 -21.30 -31.57 -13.82
CA SER A 466 -22.01 -31.62 -15.11
C SER A 466 -23.32 -30.82 -15.17
N GLY A 467 -24.00 -30.56 -14.06
CA GLY A 467 -25.20 -29.72 -14.04
C GLY A 467 -24.94 -28.20 -14.15
N ARG A 468 -23.68 -27.75 -14.08
CA ARG A 468 -23.34 -26.33 -13.88
C ARG A 468 -22.14 -25.83 -14.69
N ILE A 469 -21.63 -26.65 -15.61
CA ILE A 469 -20.48 -26.36 -16.46
C ILE A 469 -20.75 -25.27 -17.51
N GLY A 470 -22.01 -24.86 -17.69
CA GLY A 470 -22.45 -23.67 -18.44
C GLY A 470 -21.57 -22.44 -18.22
N ASN A 471 -21.12 -22.24 -16.98
CA ASN A 471 -20.38 -21.07 -16.54
C ASN A 471 -18.87 -21.14 -16.82
N VAL A 472 -18.32 -22.30 -17.17
CA VAL A 472 -16.90 -22.43 -17.51
C VAL A 472 -16.68 -21.91 -18.93
N ALA A 473 -15.80 -20.93 -19.10
CA ALA A 473 -15.53 -20.33 -20.40
C ALA A 473 -14.73 -21.28 -21.30
N THR A 474 -13.64 -21.84 -20.77
CA THR A 474 -12.71 -22.70 -21.51
C THR A 474 -12.12 -23.81 -20.63
N ILE A 475 -11.77 -24.95 -21.23
CA ILE A 475 -11.07 -26.06 -20.59
C ILE A 475 -9.81 -26.39 -21.40
N ALA A 476 -8.63 -26.27 -20.80
CA ALA A 476 -7.37 -26.70 -21.41
C ALA A 476 -7.02 -28.13 -20.98
N SER A 477 -6.39 -28.89 -21.89
CA SER A 477 -5.93 -30.27 -21.63
C SER A 477 -7.05 -31.24 -21.21
N LEU A 478 -8.18 -31.18 -21.89
CA LEU A 478 -9.34 -32.04 -21.62
C LEU A 478 -9.08 -33.50 -22.06
N ALA A 479 -9.45 -34.45 -21.20
CA ALA A 479 -9.60 -35.86 -21.57
C ALA A 479 -11.02 -36.37 -21.24
N VAL A 480 -11.67 -37.04 -22.20
CA VAL A 480 -12.98 -37.67 -22.02
C VAL A 480 -12.92 -39.17 -22.31
N SER A 481 -13.75 -39.98 -21.64
CA SER A 481 -13.79 -41.44 -21.79
C SER A 481 -15.22 -41.98 -21.72
N ASN A 482 -15.39 -43.30 -21.62
CA ASN A 482 -16.72 -43.89 -21.51
C ASN A 482 -17.41 -43.61 -20.15
N ALA A 483 -16.71 -43.05 -19.17
CA ALA A 483 -17.29 -42.66 -17.89
C ALA A 483 -18.35 -41.54 -18.00
N GLN A 484 -18.26 -40.68 -19.02
CA GLN A 484 -19.18 -39.55 -19.23
C GLN A 484 -20.43 -39.96 -20.03
N SER A 485 -21.54 -39.25 -19.82
CA SER A 485 -22.73 -39.32 -20.66
C SER A 485 -22.50 -38.64 -22.02
N ALA A 486 -23.39 -38.87 -22.99
CA ALA A 486 -23.28 -38.24 -24.31
C ALA A 486 -23.40 -36.71 -24.24
N ASP A 487 -24.34 -36.20 -23.43
CA ASP A 487 -24.53 -34.76 -23.22
C ASP A 487 -23.32 -34.12 -22.55
N GLU A 488 -22.73 -34.81 -21.56
CA GLU A 488 -21.51 -34.36 -20.90
C GLU A 488 -20.34 -34.26 -21.88
N ILE A 489 -20.16 -35.26 -22.74
CA ILE A 489 -19.12 -35.25 -23.78
C ILE A 489 -19.31 -34.07 -24.73
N GLY A 490 -20.53 -33.89 -25.25
CA GLY A 490 -20.84 -32.79 -26.18
C GLY A 490 -20.57 -31.42 -25.56
N PHE A 491 -20.99 -31.22 -24.32
CA PHE A 491 -20.75 -29.97 -23.61
C PHE A 491 -19.25 -29.75 -23.34
N LEU A 492 -18.57 -30.75 -22.78
CA LEU A 492 -17.14 -30.67 -22.46
C LEU A 492 -16.29 -30.32 -23.67
N LEU A 493 -16.51 -31.03 -24.77
CA LEU A 493 -15.77 -30.79 -26.00
C LEU A 493 -16.08 -29.42 -26.59
N SER A 494 -17.29 -28.87 -26.40
CA SER A 494 -17.61 -27.50 -26.84
C SER A 494 -16.79 -26.41 -26.12
N LYS A 495 -16.23 -26.70 -24.95
CA LYS A 495 -15.41 -25.79 -24.13
C LYS A 495 -13.91 -26.04 -24.25
N ALA A 496 -13.50 -27.11 -24.93
CA ALA A 496 -12.10 -27.49 -24.99
C ALA A 496 -11.28 -26.53 -25.86
N VAL A 497 -10.13 -26.10 -25.34
CA VAL A 497 -9.12 -25.34 -26.08
C VAL A 497 -7.84 -26.17 -26.19
N GLY A 498 -7.24 -26.23 -27.38
CA GLY A 498 -5.98 -26.96 -27.60
C GLY A 498 -6.09 -28.45 -27.97
N GLY A 499 -7.29 -28.95 -28.27
CA GLY A 499 -7.52 -30.32 -28.73
C GLY A 499 -7.65 -31.34 -27.60
N ALA A 500 -8.86 -31.85 -27.38
CA ALA A 500 -9.15 -32.84 -26.34
C ALA A 500 -8.66 -34.24 -26.72
N LEU A 501 -8.26 -35.02 -25.72
CA LEU A 501 -8.02 -36.46 -25.85
C LEU A 501 -9.33 -37.22 -25.59
N VAL A 502 -9.75 -38.05 -26.55
CA VAL A 502 -10.92 -38.93 -26.40
C VAL A 502 -10.44 -40.36 -26.25
N ARG A 503 -10.76 -41.02 -25.14
CA ARG A 503 -10.53 -42.45 -24.93
C ARG A 503 -11.83 -43.19 -25.22
N ALA A 504 -12.03 -43.55 -26.49
CA ALA A 504 -13.24 -44.23 -26.95
C ALA A 504 -13.30 -45.70 -26.51
N GLY A 505 -12.13 -46.33 -26.31
CA GLY A 505 -11.97 -47.64 -25.70
C GLY A 505 -10.95 -47.55 -24.57
N SER A 506 -11.41 -47.63 -23.32
CA SER A 506 -10.54 -47.64 -22.14
C SER A 506 -10.99 -48.67 -21.10
N SER A 507 -10.32 -48.72 -19.95
CA SER A 507 -10.66 -49.64 -18.85
C SER A 507 -12.09 -49.49 -18.32
N ASP A 508 -12.78 -48.38 -18.65
CA ASP A 508 -14.18 -48.09 -18.33
C ASP A 508 -15.17 -48.51 -19.44
N GLY A 509 -14.70 -49.24 -20.45
CA GLY A 509 -15.52 -49.78 -21.53
C GLY A 509 -15.40 -49.00 -22.85
N VAL A 510 -16.32 -49.31 -23.77
CA VAL A 510 -16.36 -48.74 -25.13
C VAL A 510 -17.48 -47.70 -25.22
N MET A 511 -17.19 -46.55 -25.84
CA MET A 511 -18.20 -45.52 -26.12
C MET A 511 -19.28 -46.05 -27.07
N GLY A 512 -20.54 -46.03 -26.62
CA GLY A 512 -21.69 -46.36 -27.45
C GLY A 512 -22.05 -45.25 -28.46
N GLN A 513 -23.07 -45.51 -29.29
CA GLN A 513 -23.48 -44.66 -30.42
C GLN A 513 -23.67 -43.19 -30.05
N ALA A 514 -24.48 -42.88 -29.03
CA ALA A 514 -24.78 -41.51 -28.64
C ALA A 514 -23.53 -40.73 -28.22
N LYS A 515 -22.58 -41.39 -27.54
CA LYS A 515 -21.32 -40.77 -27.11
C LYS A 515 -20.42 -40.47 -28.30
N LEU A 516 -20.28 -41.42 -29.22
CA LEU A 516 -19.51 -41.22 -30.46
C LEU A 516 -20.14 -40.13 -31.34
N SER A 517 -21.47 -40.04 -31.37
CA SER A 517 -22.19 -38.96 -32.07
C SER A 517 -21.87 -37.59 -31.44
N ALA A 518 -21.84 -37.50 -30.11
CA ALA A 518 -21.44 -36.29 -29.40
C ALA A 518 -19.97 -35.89 -29.64
N VAL A 519 -19.06 -36.86 -29.68
CA VAL A 519 -17.64 -36.63 -30.08
C VAL A 519 -17.58 -36.08 -31.50
N SER A 520 -18.25 -36.73 -32.45
CA SER A 520 -18.28 -36.33 -33.86
C SER A 520 -18.84 -34.92 -34.06
N ALA A 521 -19.89 -34.55 -33.32
CA ALA A 521 -20.47 -33.21 -33.36
C ALA A 521 -19.48 -32.11 -32.94
N GLN A 522 -18.48 -32.43 -32.10
CA GLN A 522 -17.48 -31.50 -31.57
C GLN A 522 -16.06 -31.83 -32.05
N ILE A 523 -15.92 -32.51 -33.20
CA ILE A 523 -14.65 -33.07 -33.66
C ILE A 523 -13.54 -32.01 -33.88
N ALA A 524 -13.93 -30.76 -34.17
CA ALA A 524 -12.99 -29.65 -34.33
C ALA A 524 -12.17 -29.39 -33.05
N ASN A 525 -12.77 -29.65 -31.89
CA ASN A 525 -12.14 -29.47 -30.58
C ASN A 525 -11.43 -30.75 -30.08
N VAL A 526 -11.42 -31.82 -30.88
CA VAL A 526 -10.75 -33.10 -30.57
C VAL A 526 -9.36 -33.12 -31.21
N GLY A 527 -8.34 -33.41 -30.40
CA GLY A 527 -6.96 -33.57 -30.83
C GLY A 527 -6.64 -35.00 -31.28
N LEU A 528 -7.08 -35.99 -30.49
CA LEU A 528 -6.79 -37.41 -30.71
C LEU A 528 -7.90 -38.30 -30.14
N ILE A 529 -8.24 -39.38 -30.84
CA ILE A 529 -9.12 -40.46 -30.37
C ILE A 529 -8.32 -41.76 -30.24
N MET A 530 -8.37 -42.39 -29.07
CA MET A 530 -7.74 -43.69 -28.79
C MET A 530 -8.80 -44.78 -28.58
N GLY A 531 -8.53 -45.99 -29.06
CA GLY A 531 -9.36 -47.18 -28.89
C GLY A 531 -10.72 -47.08 -29.57
N LEU A 532 -10.80 -46.45 -30.75
CA LEU A 532 -12.07 -46.25 -31.45
C LEU A 532 -12.66 -47.59 -31.92
N ASN A 533 -13.90 -47.86 -31.52
CA ASN A 533 -14.67 -49.00 -32.00
C ASN A 533 -15.90 -48.49 -32.76
N LEU A 534 -16.00 -48.87 -34.04
CA LEU A 534 -17.09 -48.47 -34.92
C LEU A 534 -17.98 -49.67 -35.29
N GLY A 535 -19.28 -49.43 -35.34
CA GLY A 535 -20.26 -50.36 -35.88
C GLY A 535 -21.19 -49.67 -36.89
N ALA A 536 -22.21 -50.37 -37.37
CA ALA A 536 -23.18 -49.81 -38.32
C ALA A 536 -24.11 -48.72 -37.73
N ALA A 537 -23.95 -48.34 -36.46
CA ALA A 537 -24.78 -47.35 -35.79
C ALA A 537 -24.42 -45.90 -36.15
N GLN A 538 -23.15 -45.61 -36.49
CA GLN A 538 -22.70 -44.28 -36.93
C GLN A 538 -23.08 -44.03 -38.39
N THR A 539 -23.30 -42.78 -38.76
CA THR A 539 -23.47 -42.37 -40.17
C THR A 539 -22.12 -42.33 -40.90
N ALA A 540 -22.12 -42.39 -42.23
CA ALA A 540 -20.88 -42.29 -43.02
C ALA A 540 -20.07 -41.01 -42.71
N THR A 541 -20.75 -39.88 -42.50
CA THR A 541 -20.11 -38.61 -42.14
C THR A 541 -19.52 -38.62 -40.73
N GLU A 542 -20.19 -39.25 -39.77
CA GLU A 542 -19.62 -39.40 -38.42
C GLU A 542 -18.40 -40.32 -38.43
N ILE A 543 -18.44 -41.41 -39.19
CA ILE A 543 -17.32 -42.33 -39.38
C ILE A 543 -16.09 -41.56 -39.88
N ASP A 544 -16.22 -40.79 -40.98
CA ASP A 544 -15.12 -40.01 -41.55
C ASP A 544 -14.55 -38.98 -40.56
N ARG A 545 -15.42 -38.26 -39.84
CA ARG A 545 -15.00 -37.30 -38.80
C ARG A 545 -14.24 -37.98 -37.66
N LEU A 546 -14.78 -39.05 -37.09
CA LEU A 546 -14.14 -39.77 -35.97
C LEU A 546 -12.79 -40.35 -36.40
N LEU A 547 -12.73 -40.94 -37.59
CA LEU A 547 -11.52 -41.51 -38.15
C LEU A 547 -10.41 -40.48 -38.36
N SER A 548 -10.75 -39.27 -38.84
CA SER A 548 -9.78 -38.20 -39.07
C SER A 548 -8.99 -37.77 -37.82
N LYS A 549 -9.47 -38.15 -36.63
CA LYS A 549 -8.81 -37.87 -35.33
C LYS A 549 -8.33 -39.12 -34.61
N SER A 550 -8.55 -40.31 -35.16
CA SER A 550 -8.17 -41.57 -34.51
C SER A 550 -6.67 -41.80 -34.58
N ALA A 551 -6.11 -42.48 -33.58
CA ALA A 551 -4.71 -42.91 -33.62
C ALA A 551 -4.50 -43.93 -34.77
N ALA A 552 -3.33 -43.87 -35.41
CA ALA A 552 -3.01 -44.78 -36.52
C ALA A 552 -3.04 -46.24 -36.05
N GLN A 553 -3.72 -47.10 -36.82
CA GLN A 553 -3.87 -48.54 -36.56
C GLN A 553 -4.55 -48.93 -35.23
N ASP A 554 -5.23 -48.00 -34.55
CA ASP A 554 -5.86 -48.22 -33.24
C ASP A 554 -7.38 -48.48 -33.34
N MET A 555 -7.96 -48.40 -34.54
CA MET A 555 -9.39 -48.60 -34.77
C MET A 555 -9.77 -50.06 -34.99
N VAL A 556 -10.89 -50.47 -34.41
CA VAL A 556 -11.62 -51.72 -34.69
C VAL A 556 -12.97 -51.42 -35.33
N VAL A 557 -13.36 -52.20 -36.34
CA VAL A 557 -14.61 -52.05 -37.08
C VAL A 557 -15.39 -53.35 -37.07
N ASP A 558 -16.61 -53.31 -36.53
CA ASP A 558 -17.63 -54.30 -36.83
C ASP A 558 -18.43 -53.83 -38.04
N ALA A 559 -18.14 -54.40 -39.21
CA ALA A 559 -18.77 -54.01 -40.46
C ALA A 559 -20.16 -54.65 -40.68
N ALA A 560 -20.67 -55.40 -39.70
CA ALA A 560 -21.99 -56.02 -39.78
C ALA A 560 -23.08 -54.96 -40.03
N GLY A 561 -23.76 -55.07 -41.17
CA GLY A 561 -24.86 -54.17 -41.55
C GLY A 561 -24.43 -52.78 -42.04
N MET A 562 -23.14 -52.54 -42.28
CA MET A 562 -22.69 -51.31 -42.92
C MET A 562 -23.11 -51.26 -44.40
N ASP A 563 -23.71 -50.15 -44.81
CA ASP A 563 -23.99 -49.84 -46.21
C ASP A 563 -22.73 -49.37 -46.96
N GLN A 564 -22.87 -49.18 -48.28
CA GLN A 564 -21.78 -48.73 -49.14
C GLN A 564 -21.14 -47.42 -48.65
N GLY A 565 -21.94 -46.42 -48.26
CA GLY A 565 -21.42 -45.11 -47.85
C GLY A 565 -20.56 -45.20 -46.60
N ARG A 566 -20.96 -46.03 -45.64
CA ARG A 566 -20.17 -46.30 -44.41
C ARG A 566 -18.88 -47.05 -44.71
N LEU A 567 -18.93 -48.06 -45.57
CA LEU A 567 -17.74 -48.81 -46.00
C LEU A 567 -16.76 -47.92 -46.78
N SER A 568 -17.25 -47.03 -47.65
CA SER A 568 -16.45 -46.03 -48.34
C SER A 568 -15.76 -45.07 -47.37
N ALA A 569 -16.45 -44.63 -46.31
CA ALA A 569 -15.84 -43.78 -45.27
C ALA A 569 -14.72 -44.50 -44.50
N VAL A 570 -14.91 -45.78 -44.15
CA VAL A 570 -13.85 -46.61 -43.55
C VAL A 570 -12.66 -46.77 -44.51
N ALA A 571 -12.93 -47.08 -45.78
CA ALA A 571 -11.90 -47.23 -46.80
C ALA A 571 -11.10 -45.94 -47.04
N GLY A 572 -11.75 -44.77 -46.96
CA GLY A 572 -11.12 -43.46 -47.12
C GLY A 572 -10.05 -43.17 -46.07
N GLN A 573 -10.16 -43.76 -44.88
CA GLN A 573 -9.26 -43.54 -43.74
C GLN A 573 -8.61 -44.84 -43.26
N ILE A 574 -8.37 -45.78 -44.18
CA ILE A 574 -7.97 -47.16 -43.87
C ILE A 574 -6.67 -47.29 -43.04
N ASP A 575 -5.79 -46.29 -43.11
CA ASP A 575 -4.51 -46.27 -42.40
C ASP A 575 -4.68 -46.20 -40.87
N HIS A 576 -5.84 -45.73 -40.40
CA HIS A 576 -6.20 -45.71 -39.00
C HIS A 576 -6.71 -47.07 -38.49
N VAL A 577 -6.96 -48.02 -39.39
CA VAL A 577 -7.50 -49.36 -39.07
C VAL A 577 -6.37 -50.36 -38.91
N GLY A 578 -6.39 -51.09 -37.79
CA GLY A 578 -5.44 -52.17 -37.53
C GLY A 578 -5.58 -53.31 -38.55
N VAL A 579 -4.50 -54.07 -38.78
CA VAL A 579 -4.57 -55.28 -39.61
C VAL A 579 -5.45 -56.32 -38.89
N GLY A 580 -6.41 -56.91 -39.61
CA GLY A 580 -7.39 -57.82 -39.04
C GLY A 580 -8.45 -57.16 -38.18
N ALA A 581 -8.49 -55.82 -38.10
CA ALA A 581 -9.40 -55.09 -37.23
C ALA A 581 -10.80 -54.85 -37.85
N ILE A 582 -11.01 -55.19 -39.12
CA ILE A 582 -12.35 -55.21 -39.72
C ILE A 582 -12.94 -56.63 -39.62
N THR A 583 -14.02 -56.76 -38.86
CA THR A 583 -14.77 -58.02 -38.70
C THR A 583 -16.13 -57.92 -39.38
N ASN A 584 -16.74 -59.06 -39.69
CA ASN A 584 -18.07 -59.16 -40.33
C ASN A 584 -18.20 -58.36 -41.64
N LEU A 585 -17.09 -58.16 -42.35
CA LEU A 585 -17.06 -57.40 -43.60
C LEU A 585 -17.81 -58.14 -44.69
N VAL A 586 -18.82 -57.47 -45.26
CA VAL A 586 -19.48 -57.90 -46.50
C VAL A 586 -19.21 -56.84 -47.56
N VAL A 587 -18.57 -57.22 -48.66
CA VAL A 587 -18.34 -56.35 -49.81
C VAL A 587 -19.02 -56.92 -51.05
N SER A 588 -19.39 -56.05 -51.98
CA SER A 588 -20.08 -56.38 -53.23
C SER A 588 -19.58 -55.51 -54.37
N ASP A 589 -20.19 -55.63 -55.55
CA ASP A 589 -19.87 -54.76 -56.69
C ASP A 589 -20.15 -53.26 -56.43
N ALA A 590 -20.82 -52.92 -55.32
CA ALA A 590 -21.00 -51.52 -54.92
C ALA A 590 -19.67 -50.82 -54.58
N GLN A 591 -18.65 -51.55 -54.11
CA GLN A 591 -17.32 -50.97 -53.84
C GLN A 591 -16.49 -50.85 -55.12
N SER A 592 -15.68 -49.79 -55.21
CA SER A 592 -14.62 -49.65 -56.21
C SER A 592 -13.48 -50.64 -55.97
N ALA A 593 -12.65 -50.90 -56.98
CA ALA A 593 -11.51 -51.80 -56.86
C ALA A 593 -10.51 -51.34 -55.77
N ASP A 594 -10.31 -50.03 -55.62
CA ASP A 594 -9.44 -49.46 -54.59
C ASP A 594 -10.02 -49.67 -53.18
N GLU A 595 -11.32 -49.39 -52.99
CA GLU A 595 -11.99 -49.63 -51.71
C GLU A 595 -11.97 -51.12 -51.32
N LEU A 596 -12.20 -52.03 -52.27
CA LEU A 596 -12.09 -53.47 -52.05
C LEU A 596 -10.68 -53.84 -51.56
N GLY A 597 -9.63 -53.37 -52.26
CA GLY A 597 -8.25 -53.63 -51.89
C GLY A 597 -7.91 -53.13 -50.47
N LYS A 598 -8.37 -51.91 -50.13
CA LYS A 598 -8.18 -51.30 -48.81
C LYS A 598 -8.93 -52.07 -47.71
N LEU A 599 -10.23 -52.28 -47.85
CA LEU A 599 -11.06 -52.95 -46.85
C LEU A 599 -10.59 -54.39 -46.61
N LEU A 600 -10.35 -55.16 -47.68
CA LEU A 600 -9.88 -56.53 -47.57
C LEU A 600 -8.48 -56.62 -46.95
N SER A 601 -7.61 -55.64 -47.17
CA SER A 601 -6.26 -55.64 -46.55
C SER A 601 -6.28 -55.55 -45.02
N LYS A 602 -7.38 -55.07 -44.43
CA LYS A 602 -7.56 -54.93 -42.97
C LYS A 602 -8.62 -55.87 -42.40
N ALA A 603 -9.26 -56.68 -43.22
CA ALA A 603 -10.28 -57.64 -42.78
C ALA A 603 -9.67 -58.89 -42.15
N ALA A 604 -10.34 -59.45 -41.15
CA ALA A 604 -9.98 -60.75 -40.59
C ALA A 604 -10.57 -61.92 -41.38
N ASN A 605 -11.84 -61.81 -41.79
CA ASN A 605 -12.60 -62.85 -42.52
C ASN A 605 -13.76 -62.20 -43.30
N ALA A 606 -13.49 -61.71 -44.50
CA ALA A 606 -14.50 -61.03 -45.32
C ALA A 606 -15.38 -62.01 -46.12
N THR A 607 -16.63 -61.62 -46.35
CA THR A 607 -17.51 -62.23 -47.36
C THR A 607 -17.56 -61.33 -48.58
N VAL A 608 -17.22 -61.87 -49.75
CA VAL A 608 -17.28 -61.17 -51.03
C VAL A 608 -18.48 -61.67 -51.82
N ASN A 609 -19.47 -60.82 -52.05
CA ASN A 609 -20.52 -61.08 -53.04
C ASN A 609 -20.07 -60.56 -54.41
N ALA A 610 -19.54 -61.46 -55.23
CA ALA A 610 -19.00 -61.16 -56.55
C ALA A 610 -20.09 -60.96 -57.63
N SER A 611 -21.38 -61.02 -57.26
CA SER A 611 -22.47 -60.72 -58.18
C SER A 611 -22.31 -59.32 -58.77
N GLY A 612 -22.18 -59.24 -60.10
CA GLY A 612 -21.97 -57.99 -60.82
C GLY A 612 -20.52 -57.52 -60.96
N MET A 613 -19.54 -58.16 -60.29
CA MET A 613 -18.11 -57.81 -60.37
C MET A 613 -17.49 -58.21 -61.72
N THR A 614 -17.86 -57.50 -62.78
CA THR A 614 -17.38 -57.74 -64.16
C THR A 614 -16.06 -57.02 -64.48
N SER A 615 -15.63 -56.11 -63.61
CA SER A 615 -14.36 -55.39 -63.75
C SER A 615 -13.18 -56.27 -63.33
N ALA A 616 -12.22 -56.47 -64.24
CA ALA A 616 -10.99 -57.20 -63.94
C ALA A 616 -10.27 -56.65 -62.71
N ALA A 617 -10.20 -55.31 -62.57
CA ALA A 617 -9.55 -54.67 -61.44
C ALA A 617 -10.19 -55.02 -60.07
N LYS A 618 -11.51 -55.23 -60.01
CA LYS A 618 -12.19 -55.63 -58.76
C LYS A 618 -11.84 -57.06 -58.38
N LEU A 619 -11.86 -57.99 -59.36
CA LEU A 619 -11.48 -59.38 -59.13
C LEU A 619 -9.99 -59.52 -58.78
N THR A 620 -9.12 -58.72 -59.39
CA THR A 620 -7.69 -58.62 -59.01
C THR A 620 -7.52 -58.12 -57.57
N ALA A 621 -8.31 -57.13 -57.13
CA ALA A 621 -8.26 -56.64 -55.75
C ALA A 621 -8.69 -57.70 -54.73
N VAL A 622 -9.68 -58.53 -55.08
CA VAL A 622 -10.15 -59.66 -54.26
C VAL A 622 -9.08 -60.76 -54.22
N SER A 623 -8.61 -61.22 -55.38
CA SER A 623 -7.62 -62.32 -55.47
C SER A 623 -6.31 -61.97 -54.75
N GLY A 624 -5.83 -60.73 -54.90
CA GLY A 624 -4.63 -60.23 -54.23
C GLY A 624 -4.72 -60.19 -52.69
N ARG A 625 -5.93 -60.30 -52.13
CA ARG A 625 -6.21 -60.32 -50.68
C ARG A 625 -7.03 -61.53 -50.25
N ILE A 626 -6.97 -62.62 -51.02
CA ILE A 626 -7.78 -63.82 -50.76
C ILE A 626 -7.57 -64.41 -49.36
N GLY A 627 -6.36 -64.27 -48.79
CA GLY A 627 -6.06 -64.74 -47.44
C GLY A 627 -6.92 -64.10 -46.34
N ASN A 628 -7.56 -62.96 -46.61
CA ASN A 628 -8.47 -62.27 -45.69
C ASN A 628 -9.95 -62.47 -46.08
N VAL A 629 -10.23 -63.30 -47.10
CA VAL A 629 -11.57 -63.61 -47.61
C VAL A 629 -11.95 -65.03 -47.18
N ALA A 630 -13.04 -65.14 -46.41
CA ALA A 630 -13.54 -66.43 -45.95
C ALA A 630 -14.50 -67.08 -46.95
N THR A 631 -15.24 -66.28 -47.72
CA THR A 631 -16.24 -66.80 -48.67
C THR A 631 -16.39 -65.84 -49.85
N ILE A 632 -16.40 -66.40 -51.06
CA ILE A 632 -16.79 -65.70 -52.28
C ILE A 632 -18.10 -66.32 -52.78
N ALA A 633 -19.15 -65.50 -52.87
CA ALA A 633 -20.44 -65.90 -53.41
C ALA A 633 -20.61 -65.34 -54.83
N SER A 634 -21.28 -66.09 -55.71
CA SER A 634 -21.66 -65.66 -57.06
C SER A 634 -20.48 -65.24 -57.95
N LEU A 635 -19.33 -65.94 -57.82
CA LEU A 635 -18.14 -65.64 -58.62
C LEU A 635 -18.38 -65.92 -60.10
N ALA A 636 -18.10 -64.92 -60.93
CA ALA A 636 -17.98 -65.05 -62.37
C ALA A 636 -16.57 -64.60 -62.80
N VAL A 637 -15.80 -65.50 -63.41
CA VAL A 637 -14.49 -65.21 -63.99
C VAL A 637 -14.60 -65.10 -65.52
N SER A 638 -13.75 -64.27 -66.12
CA SER A 638 -13.68 -64.01 -67.56
C SER A 638 -12.27 -64.26 -68.09
N ASN A 639 -12.07 -64.13 -69.40
CA ASN A 639 -10.75 -64.22 -70.03
C ASN A 639 -9.82 -63.04 -69.70
N ALA A 640 -10.28 -62.04 -68.94
CA ALA A 640 -9.45 -60.93 -68.48
C ALA A 640 -8.63 -61.25 -67.21
N GLN A 641 -8.94 -62.36 -66.52
CA GLN A 641 -8.18 -62.82 -65.35
C GLN A 641 -7.02 -63.73 -65.79
N SER A 642 -5.88 -63.58 -65.12
CA SER A 642 -4.76 -64.52 -65.26
C SER A 642 -5.09 -65.89 -64.65
N ALA A 643 -4.38 -66.93 -65.08
CA ALA A 643 -4.55 -68.28 -64.54
C ALA A 643 -4.32 -68.34 -63.01
N ASP A 644 -3.35 -67.56 -62.52
CA ASP A 644 -3.04 -67.46 -61.09
C ASP A 644 -4.19 -66.80 -60.32
N GLU A 645 -4.78 -65.72 -60.84
CA GLU A 645 -5.95 -65.08 -60.22
C GLU A 645 -7.16 -66.00 -60.17
N ILE A 646 -7.41 -66.76 -61.24
CA ILE A 646 -8.48 -67.76 -61.27
C ILE A 646 -8.22 -68.84 -60.22
N GLY A 647 -6.97 -69.29 -60.07
CA GLY A 647 -6.57 -70.28 -59.06
C GLY A 647 -6.70 -69.80 -57.62
N PHE A 648 -6.59 -68.48 -57.36
CA PHE A 648 -6.88 -67.92 -56.04
C PHE A 648 -8.37 -67.71 -55.78
N LEU A 649 -9.18 -67.46 -56.81
CA LEU A 649 -10.60 -67.15 -56.66
C LEU A 649 -11.50 -68.39 -56.55
N LEU A 650 -11.07 -69.54 -57.09
CA LEU A 650 -11.75 -70.84 -57.01
C LEU A 650 -11.25 -71.67 -55.83
#